data_AF-A0A2K3DNC9-F1
#
_entry.id   AF-A0A2K3DNC9-F1
#
_cell.length_a   1.000
_cell.length_b   1.000
_cell.length_c   1.000
_cell.angle_alpha   90.00
_cell.angle_beta   90.00
_cell.angle_gamma   90.00
#
_symmetry.space_group_name_H-M   'P 1'
#
loop_
_entity.id
_entity.type
_entity.pdbx_description
1 polymer ?
#
loop_
_entity_poly.entity_id
_entity_poly.type
_entity_poly.pdbx_seq_one_letter_code
_entity_poly.pdbx_strand_id
1 'polypeptide(L)'
;MRSPLLLWVWGVAAVAALALVCVPGAQAHGFLKSPISRNYFARINNEYYCHHCGQGGGQWKMPDVCGNPFQDSPPINFTTRFYGFVANYTQGQEVDITINIATNHGGRMAMRVCPLSRGLISHDCFNNPANQLRRVSSNPQYDAKLYWYVRPNDIDITQRFRLPPGVSCADGCVLQWWWVAYQFCYMPCESAADDVAGECGRNLNGPVGQCTGGYLQTEQFYNCADVMIAPATSSGTPSPSPSPSPIATPSPSATASPTPSPAPTPSPSPAPTPSPSPTLSPSPSPSPSPSPSPSPAANFSSGEYDYAALIDASYFFYEAQQTGPLPPWNRAAQVNGGWRNDSYMADGADIGADLRGGWFDAGDHMKFALPYSWAVSTLAWSVLEFPAAYSSAPGLWATAKRNLLFAADYLVRSHVTASDVPSENRFVAQVGDTDTDHSRWCRPEQCGAVEGPYRPTWLTTATKPGSDVVGEAVAALAAVAMVVAADEPASPVAAQLLVHARQLYAFGKAFPGAWSLTSDEGDYPYRYGNHVWQDDMLWAAAMMCRAGQGAGYCADAVTYWNAAANMGVGWSSGMDWDNAFNEASVMMLGMADKLSPAFLANVRTRMDWNLNLWHVSTLCTAPPAGTDSNGDGLVDDGHICYSPRGLVHQMQWGTLRVTANAAATKLVYSKYTTANTADTQRQRCWARRQMRLMLGDWGRSFVVGVGNNPPQRPHHSSSMCDPDYSVVCDGNTAALDRPNPSVLRGALVGGPRKDDTYEDNRMDYILNEVAIDYNGGFTVALAGLLQLGASTPDWNAYCGATPSPVPSPTPTPSPSPSPTPTPSPSPSPAPIPSPSPSPTPSPSPSPSATPSPSPSPSPSPSPSPSPSPSPSPSGNPSCPPTEYDCQQCAANADAVQSLLPGMTAPCQTCAAAIADGWPCYNCLATPLVSTNPSIMQGCFDCAAAGVNGWACTQCTKGALSATDNANCATCYRRASSGNNWGCLECQTAGGSSEGRRAACLACVGNNSDAWACTQCASRYGTPCEAEKCVACLKASGNAWGCYTATYAAQCGGGRRSLGVEAQASTWHVVRRP
;
A
#
# COMPACT_ATOMS: atom_id res chain seq x y z
N MET A 1 5.18 -22.06 -62.67
CA MET A 1 3.90 -21.36 -62.45
C MET A 1 3.57 -21.46 -60.96
N ARG A 2 3.23 -20.35 -60.28
CA ARG A 2 2.69 -20.35 -58.90
C ARG A 2 1.43 -19.49 -58.90
N SER A 3 0.43 -19.87 -58.11
CA SER A 3 -0.95 -19.38 -58.26
C SER A 3 -1.10 -17.90 -57.87
N PRO A 4 -1.81 -17.07 -58.66
CA PRO A 4 -2.07 -15.67 -58.31
C PRO A 4 -2.93 -15.51 -57.03
N LEU A 5 -3.62 -16.57 -56.59
CA LEU A 5 -4.45 -16.54 -55.38
C LEU A 5 -3.66 -16.15 -54.12
N LEU A 6 -2.40 -16.60 -53.97
CA LEU A 6 -1.61 -16.26 -52.78
C LEU A 6 -1.28 -14.77 -52.70
N LEU A 7 -0.91 -14.13 -53.83
CA LEU A 7 -0.60 -12.70 -53.85
C LEU A 7 -1.83 -11.85 -53.51
N TRP A 8 -3.03 -12.31 -53.88
CA TRP A 8 -4.28 -11.64 -53.53
C TRP A 8 -4.60 -11.76 -52.03
N VAL A 9 -4.46 -12.96 -51.44
CA VAL A 9 -4.69 -13.18 -50.01
C VAL A 9 -3.73 -12.36 -49.15
N TRP A 10 -2.43 -12.35 -49.49
CA TRP A 10 -1.45 -11.53 -48.77
C TRP A 10 -1.64 -10.03 -48.99
N GLY A 11 -2.08 -9.60 -50.18
CA GLY A 11 -2.42 -8.20 -50.45
C GLY A 11 -3.61 -7.70 -49.62
N VAL A 12 -4.69 -8.48 -49.53
CA VAL A 12 -5.87 -8.14 -48.72
C VAL A 12 -5.53 -8.18 -47.22
N ALA A 13 -4.73 -9.16 -46.77
CA ALA A 13 -4.27 -9.22 -45.38
C ALA A 13 -3.39 -8.02 -45.00
N ALA A 14 -2.50 -7.56 -45.89
CA ALA A 14 -1.66 -6.39 -45.65
C ALA A 14 -2.48 -5.09 -45.57
N VAL A 15 -3.49 -4.92 -46.44
CA VAL A 15 -4.39 -3.75 -46.40
C VAL A 15 -5.27 -3.77 -45.15
N ALA A 16 -5.77 -4.93 -44.73
CA ALA A 16 -6.50 -5.08 -43.47
C ALA A 16 -5.63 -4.78 -42.24
N ALA A 17 -4.38 -5.25 -42.22
CA ALA A 17 -3.43 -4.95 -41.14
C ALA A 17 -3.08 -3.46 -41.06
N LEU A 18 -2.86 -2.79 -42.19
CA LEU A 18 -2.61 -1.34 -42.24
C LEU A 18 -3.85 -0.51 -41.82
N ALA A 19 -5.06 -0.98 -42.11
CA ALA A 19 -6.30 -0.34 -41.65
C ALA A 19 -6.49 -0.46 -40.13
N LEU A 20 -5.99 -1.53 -39.50
CA LEU A 20 -6.04 -1.77 -38.05
C LEU A 20 -4.99 -0.98 -37.24
N VAL A 21 -4.00 -0.37 -37.89
CA VAL A 21 -2.88 0.33 -37.22
C VAL A 21 -3.06 1.86 -37.17
N CYS A 22 -4.05 2.42 -37.88
CA CYS A 22 -4.27 3.87 -37.97
C CYS A 22 -5.73 4.32 -37.70
N VAL A 23 -6.46 3.61 -36.84
CA VAL A 23 -7.63 4.21 -36.15
C VAL A 23 -7.14 4.77 -34.81
N PRO A 24 -7.20 6.09 -34.56
CA PRO A 24 -7.01 6.60 -33.21
C PRO A 24 -8.18 6.11 -32.36
N GLY A 25 -7.93 5.12 -31.49
CA GLY A 25 -8.94 4.64 -30.54
C GLY A 25 -9.47 5.79 -29.70
N ALA A 26 -10.76 5.80 -29.39
CA ALA A 26 -11.36 6.87 -28.59
C ALA A 26 -10.67 6.95 -27.21
N GLN A 27 -9.92 8.03 -26.97
CA GLN A 27 -9.06 8.21 -25.79
C GLN A 27 -9.81 8.72 -24.54
N ALA A 28 -11.09 9.04 -24.70
CA ALA A 28 -12.12 9.26 -23.69
C ALA A 28 -13.46 9.35 -24.43
N HIS A 29 -14.58 9.47 -23.72
CA HIS A 29 -15.86 9.83 -24.36
C HIS A 29 -16.01 11.36 -24.51
N GLY A 30 -15.52 12.14 -23.54
CA GLY A 30 -15.38 13.60 -23.64
C GLY A 30 -14.85 14.22 -22.34
N PHE A 31 -14.51 15.51 -22.36
CA PHE A 31 -14.01 16.28 -21.21
C PHE A 31 -14.27 17.79 -21.33
N LEU A 32 -14.23 18.53 -20.21
CA LEU A 32 -14.24 19.99 -20.24
C LEU A 32 -12.85 20.52 -20.60
N LYS A 33 -12.80 21.38 -21.60
CA LYS A 33 -11.57 22.01 -22.13
C LYS A 33 -11.37 23.42 -21.59
N SER A 34 -12.46 24.13 -21.30
CA SER A 34 -12.48 25.46 -20.67
C SER A 34 -13.80 25.65 -19.90
N PRO A 35 -13.79 25.88 -18.57
CA PRO A 35 -12.67 25.63 -17.67
C PRO A 35 -12.24 24.15 -17.74
N ILE A 36 -10.95 23.85 -17.54
CA ILE A 36 -10.42 22.49 -17.68
C ILE A 36 -10.94 21.57 -16.56
N SER A 37 -11.47 20.39 -16.89
CA SER A 37 -11.91 19.41 -15.88
C SER A 37 -10.76 18.65 -15.24
N ARG A 38 -10.96 18.26 -13.97
CA ARG A 38 -10.06 17.47 -13.12
C ARG A 38 -9.46 16.25 -13.81
N ASN A 39 -10.24 15.54 -14.63
CA ASN A 39 -9.76 14.39 -15.39
C ASN A 39 -8.97 14.75 -16.66
N TYR A 40 -9.26 15.89 -17.30
CA TYR A 40 -8.47 16.37 -18.43
C TYR A 40 -7.14 16.95 -17.95
N PHE A 41 -7.13 17.62 -16.79
CA PHE A 41 -5.91 18.06 -16.10
C PHE A 41 -5.00 16.86 -15.80
N ALA A 42 -5.52 15.83 -15.11
CA ALA A 42 -4.81 14.58 -14.87
C ALA A 42 -4.28 13.94 -16.17
N ARG A 43 -5.08 13.94 -17.24
CA ARG A 43 -4.67 13.39 -18.54
C ARG A 43 -3.53 14.18 -19.19
N ILE A 44 -3.56 15.52 -19.21
CA ILE A 44 -2.50 16.31 -19.86
C ILE A 44 -1.18 16.28 -19.09
N ASN A 45 -1.24 16.02 -17.79
CA ASN A 45 -0.07 15.80 -16.94
C ASN A 45 0.43 14.34 -16.94
N ASN A 46 -0.24 13.44 -17.70
CA ASN A 46 0.02 12.00 -17.73
C ASN A 46 -0.17 11.27 -16.38
N GLU A 47 -0.89 11.89 -15.44
CA GLU A 47 -1.30 11.27 -14.16
C GLU A 47 -2.42 10.24 -14.36
N TYR A 48 -3.16 10.31 -15.47
CA TYR A 48 -4.30 9.41 -15.72
C TYR A 48 -4.52 9.09 -17.20
N TYR A 49 -4.79 7.82 -17.49
CA TYR A 49 -5.22 7.33 -18.79
C TYR A 49 -6.38 6.34 -18.63
N CYS A 50 -7.51 6.61 -19.32
CA CYS A 50 -8.73 5.83 -19.16
C CYS A 50 -9.65 5.95 -20.38
N HIS A 51 -9.96 4.82 -21.04
CA HIS A 51 -10.81 4.78 -22.23
C HIS A 51 -12.30 5.11 -21.96
N HIS A 52 -12.79 4.87 -20.75
CA HIS A 52 -14.21 4.94 -20.39
C HIS A 52 -14.55 6.02 -19.35
N CYS A 53 -13.68 7.00 -19.12
CA CYS A 53 -13.88 7.91 -17.98
C CYS A 53 -14.93 8.99 -18.22
N GLY A 54 -15.58 9.38 -17.11
CA GLY A 54 -16.90 9.99 -17.07
C GLY A 54 -18.05 8.98 -16.99
N GLN A 55 -17.91 7.80 -17.61
CA GLN A 55 -19.03 6.90 -17.94
C GLN A 55 -19.64 6.19 -16.72
N GLY A 56 -20.96 6.06 -16.73
CA GLY A 56 -21.64 4.93 -16.09
C GLY A 56 -23.02 4.68 -16.69
N GLY A 57 -23.50 3.44 -16.59
CA GLY A 57 -24.73 2.98 -17.24
C GLY A 57 -24.50 1.78 -18.16
N GLY A 58 -24.47 0.58 -17.56
CA GLY A 58 -24.24 -0.68 -18.29
C GLY A 58 -24.33 -1.91 -17.39
N GLN A 59 -25.49 -2.14 -16.77
CA GLN A 59 -25.76 -3.15 -15.71
C GLN A 59 -24.96 -3.02 -14.41
N TRP A 60 -23.80 -2.34 -14.42
CA TRP A 60 -22.90 -2.22 -13.28
C TRP A 60 -22.67 -0.73 -12.94
N LYS A 61 -23.03 -0.36 -11.69
CA LYS A 61 -22.76 0.89 -10.94
C LYS A 61 -23.03 2.25 -11.66
N MET A 62 -23.54 3.21 -10.87
CA MET A 62 -23.47 4.64 -11.25
C MET A 62 -22.02 5.13 -11.10
N PRO A 63 -21.56 6.10 -11.91
CA PRO A 63 -20.27 6.73 -11.70
C PRO A 63 -20.34 7.66 -10.48
N ASP A 64 -19.19 8.12 -9.99
CA ASP A 64 -19.15 9.10 -8.89
C ASP A 64 -19.61 10.52 -9.33
N VAL A 65 -19.56 11.47 -8.39
CA VAL A 65 -20.03 12.85 -8.58
C VAL A 65 -19.25 13.60 -9.68
N CYS A 66 -18.05 13.14 -10.03
CA CYS A 66 -17.12 13.84 -10.93
C CYS A 66 -16.55 13.00 -12.08
N GLY A 67 -17.00 11.76 -12.27
CA GLY A 67 -16.74 10.95 -13.46
C GLY A 67 -15.85 9.71 -13.28
N ASN A 68 -15.64 9.21 -12.05
CA ASN A 68 -14.98 7.91 -11.85
C ASN A 68 -15.97 6.75 -12.18
N PRO A 69 -15.68 5.90 -13.20
CA PRO A 69 -16.50 4.73 -13.52
C PRO A 69 -16.31 3.54 -12.57
N PHE A 70 -15.18 3.47 -11.83
CA PHE A 70 -14.81 2.31 -11.02
C PHE A 70 -14.72 2.67 -9.54
N GLN A 71 -15.74 2.30 -8.78
CA GLN A 71 -15.72 2.38 -7.31
C GLN A 71 -14.75 1.37 -6.66
N ASP A 72 -14.28 0.39 -7.43
CA ASP A 72 -13.54 -0.79 -6.94
C ASP A 72 -12.15 -0.94 -7.61
N SER A 73 -11.60 0.13 -8.22
CA SER A 73 -10.30 0.08 -8.89
C SER A 73 -9.49 1.38 -8.69
N PRO A 74 -8.25 1.32 -8.18
CA PRO A 74 -7.35 2.48 -8.14
C PRO A 74 -6.97 2.91 -9.58
N PRO A 75 -6.70 4.21 -9.83
CA PRO A 75 -5.99 5.08 -8.89
C PRO A 75 -6.65 6.43 -8.53
N ILE A 76 -7.65 6.93 -9.27
CA ILE A 76 -8.03 8.36 -9.17
C ILE A 76 -9.54 8.58 -8.95
N ASN A 77 -9.88 9.13 -7.78
CA ASN A 77 -11.19 9.66 -7.42
C ASN A 77 -11.27 11.16 -7.81
N PHE A 78 -12.12 11.51 -8.77
CA PHE A 78 -12.28 12.90 -9.22
C PHE A 78 -13.19 13.74 -8.34
N THR A 79 -13.88 13.15 -7.35
CA THR A 79 -14.75 13.86 -6.40
C THR A 79 -13.93 14.66 -5.37
N THR A 80 -12.82 14.11 -4.87
CA THR A 80 -11.95 14.79 -3.87
C THR A 80 -10.77 15.56 -4.48
N ARG A 81 -10.14 15.04 -5.55
CA ARG A 81 -8.88 15.57 -6.13
C ARG A 81 -9.00 17.01 -6.65
N PHE A 82 -7.99 17.85 -6.42
CA PHE A 82 -7.99 19.29 -6.69
C PHE A 82 -6.68 19.76 -7.35
N TYR A 83 -6.76 20.65 -8.34
CA TYR A 83 -5.61 21.12 -9.15
C TYR A 83 -5.42 22.65 -9.16
N GLY A 84 -5.90 23.33 -8.12
CA GLY A 84 -6.02 24.80 -8.14
C GLY A 84 -7.34 25.26 -8.76
N PHE A 85 -7.63 26.56 -8.66
CA PHE A 85 -8.78 27.18 -9.31
C PHE A 85 -8.44 27.53 -10.76
N VAL A 86 -9.18 26.95 -11.70
CA VAL A 86 -8.87 27.06 -13.14
C VAL A 86 -9.65 28.18 -13.84
N ALA A 87 -10.64 28.79 -13.16
CA ALA A 87 -11.30 30.01 -13.60
C ALA A 87 -11.89 30.81 -12.42
N ASN A 88 -11.96 32.14 -12.61
CA ASN A 88 -12.53 33.08 -11.65
C ASN A 88 -13.70 33.83 -12.30
N TYR A 89 -14.86 33.81 -11.66
CA TYR A 89 -16.10 34.41 -12.16
C TYR A 89 -16.77 35.30 -11.11
N THR A 90 -17.82 36.01 -11.53
CA THR A 90 -18.75 36.72 -10.64
C THR A 90 -20.13 36.05 -10.68
N GLN A 91 -20.86 36.06 -9.57
CA GLN A 91 -22.25 35.62 -9.47
C GLN A 91 -23.11 36.24 -10.59
N GLY A 92 -23.84 35.41 -11.34
CA GLY A 92 -24.67 35.86 -12.47
C GLY A 92 -23.92 36.19 -13.77
N GLN A 93 -22.59 36.07 -13.82
CA GLN A 93 -21.79 36.29 -15.03
C GLN A 93 -22.15 35.32 -16.15
N GLU A 94 -22.04 35.80 -17.39
CA GLU A 94 -22.06 34.94 -18.59
C GLU A 94 -20.65 34.41 -18.89
N VAL A 95 -20.55 33.09 -19.02
CA VAL A 95 -19.31 32.33 -19.21
C VAL A 95 -19.42 31.44 -20.44
N ASP A 96 -18.37 31.39 -21.25
CA ASP A 96 -18.27 30.46 -22.37
C ASP A 96 -17.60 29.16 -21.88
N ILE A 97 -18.30 28.03 -22.03
CA ILE A 97 -17.80 26.71 -21.63
C ILE A 97 -17.54 25.88 -22.89
N THR A 98 -16.33 25.33 -23.00
CA THR A 98 -15.88 24.50 -24.13
C THR A 98 -15.73 23.04 -23.70
N ILE A 99 -16.35 22.14 -24.47
CA ILE A 99 -16.36 20.69 -24.24
C ILE A 99 -15.72 19.98 -25.44
N ASN A 100 -14.78 19.08 -25.21
CA ASN A 100 -14.34 18.14 -26.22
C ASN A 100 -15.14 16.84 -26.11
N ILE A 101 -15.55 16.27 -27.25
CA ILE A 101 -16.22 14.98 -27.34
C ILE A 101 -15.43 14.14 -28.33
N ALA A 102 -15.12 12.91 -27.95
CA ALA A 102 -14.25 12.01 -28.70
C ALA A 102 -14.93 10.68 -29.08
N THR A 103 -16.25 10.57 -28.84
CA THR A 103 -17.13 9.51 -29.36
C THR A 103 -18.19 10.09 -30.32
N ASN A 104 -18.89 9.22 -31.06
CA ASN A 104 -19.87 9.60 -32.08
C ASN A 104 -21.33 9.69 -31.56
N HIS A 105 -21.55 9.61 -30.25
CA HIS A 105 -22.89 9.55 -29.67
C HIS A 105 -23.55 10.94 -29.59
N GLY A 106 -24.87 11.00 -29.85
CA GLY A 106 -25.69 12.17 -29.56
C GLY A 106 -26.34 12.08 -28.18
N GLY A 107 -26.73 13.22 -27.59
CA GLY A 107 -27.36 13.22 -26.27
C GLY A 107 -27.65 14.60 -25.67
N ARG A 108 -28.11 14.62 -24.42
CA ARG A 108 -28.54 15.82 -23.68
C ARG A 108 -27.52 16.21 -22.62
N MET A 109 -27.08 17.46 -22.60
CA MET A 109 -26.11 18.01 -21.66
C MET A 109 -26.71 19.08 -20.75
N ALA A 110 -26.13 19.24 -19.56
CA ALA A 110 -26.36 20.36 -18.63
C ALA A 110 -25.06 20.79 -17.94
N MET A 111 -25.04 22.01 -17.40
CA MET A 111 -23.96 22.56 -16.58
C MET A 111 -24.50 22.97 -15.21
N ARG A 112 -23.75 22.68 -14.15
CA ARG A 112 -24.20 22.78 -12.75
C ARG A 112 -23.06 23.26 -11.86
N VAL A 113 -23.35 23.90 -10.73
CA VAL A 113 -22.32 24.37 -9.80
C VAL A 113 -22.67 24.03 -8.35
N CYS A 114 -21.77 23.36 -7.63
CA CYS A 114 -21.92 23.11 -6.20
C CYS A 114 -21.10 24.13 -5.39
N PRO A 115 -21.73 24.95 -4.52
CA PRO A 115 -21.04 25.91 -3.65
C PRO A 115 -20.64 25.34 -2.28
N LEU A 116 -20.68 24.01 -2.10
CA LEU A 116 -20.11 23.36 -0.92
C LEU A 116 -18.58 23.23 -1.09
N SER A 117 -17.87 23.09 0.04
CA SER A 117 -16.45 22.79 0.02
C SER A 117 -16.16 21.46 -0.72
N ARG A 118 -14.96 21.34 -1.29
CA ARG A 118 -14.66 20.34 -2.33
C ARG A 118 -14.91 18.88 -1.91
N GLY A 119 -14.68 18.55 -0.64
CA GLY A 119 -14.95 17.21 -0.08
C GLY A 119 -16.41 16.94 0.31
N LEU A 120 -17.30 17.92 0.20
CA LEU A 120 -18.74 17.81 0.54
C LEU A 120 -19.65 17.88 -0.70
N ILE A 121 -19.09 17.80 -1.92
CA ILE A 121 -19.88 17.85 -3.15
C ILE A 121 -20.67 16.55 -3.33
N SER A 122 -21.94 16.67 -3.74
CA SER A 122 -22.86 15.54 -3.90
C SER A 122 -23.76 15.73 -5.12
N HIS A 123 -24.34 14.63 -5.63
CA HIS A 123 -25.35 14.74 -6.69
C HIS A 123 -26.53 15.62 -6.27
N ASP A 124 -26.95 15.60 -5.00
CA ASP A 124 -28.04 16.45 -4.50
C ASP A 124 -27.67 17.94 -4.53
N CYS A 125 -26.42 18.29 -4.20
CA CYS A 125 -25.90 19.64 -4.37
C CYS A 125 -26.01 20.09 -5.84
N PHE A 126 -25.58 19.23 -6.76
CA PHE A 126 -25.61 19.52 -8.20
C PHE A 126 -26.99 19.44 -8.84
N ASN A 127 -27.94 18.69 -8.26
CA ASN A 127 -29.31 18.53 -8.74
C ASN A 127 -30.25 19.64 -8.21
N ASN A 128 -29.84 20.41 -7.20
CA ASN A 128 -30.60 21.56 -6.70
C ASN A 128 -30.92 22.55 -7.86
N PRO A 129 -32.20 22.94 -8.09
CA PRO A 129 -32.58 23.87 -9.15
C PRO A 129 -31.89 25.24 -9.09
N ALA A 130 -31.48 25.71 -7.90
CA ALA A 130 -30.75 26.96 -7.72
C ALA A 130 -29.29 26.89 -8.22
N ASN A 131 -28.76 25.68 -8.44
CA ASN A 131 -27.38 25.41 -8.84
C ASN A 131 -27.24 25.08 -10.34
N GLN A 132 -28.32 25.14 -11.11
CA GLN A 132 -28.35 24.85 -12.55
C GLN A 132 -27.98 26.09 -13.39
N LEU A 133 -27.00 25.97 -14.30
CA LEU A 133 -26.62 27.06 -15.22
C LEU A 133 -27.64 27.18 -16.36
N ARG A 134 -27.84 28.41 -16.85
CA ARG A 134 -28.82 28.72 -17.90
C ARG A 134 -28.12 29.07 -19.21
N ARG A 135 -28.48 28.44 -20.33
CA ARG A 135 -27.91 28.78 -21.65
C ARG A 135 -28.20 30.24 -22.00
N VAL A 136 -27.25 30.87 -22.68
CA VAL A 136 -27.42 32.19 -23.29
C VAL A 136 -27.46 32.03 -24.81
N SER A 137 -28.45 32.63 -25.46
CA SER A 137 -28.57 32.62 -26.92
C SER A 137 -29.29 33.86 -27.46
N SER A 138 -28.90 34.30 -28.66
CA SER A 138 -29.66 35.30 -29.43
C SER A 138 -30.95 34.74 -30.05
N ASN A 139 -31.16 33.42 -30.02
CA ASN A 139 -32.41 32.78 -30.43
C ASN A 139 -33.25 32.39 -29.19
N PRO A 140 -34.46 32.97 -29.02
CA PRO A 140 -35.34 32.67 -27.88
C PRO A 140 -35.77 31.19 -27.73
N GLN A 141 -35.57 30.35 -28.75
CA GLN A 141 -35.76 28.90 -28.63
C GLN A 141 -34.73 28.23 -27.70
N TYR A 142 -33.52 28.79 -27.61
CA TYR A 142 -32.37 28.24 -26.90
C TYR A 142 -31.95 29.04 -25.66
N ASP A 143 -32.35 30.30 -25.56
CA ASP A 143 -32.05 31.15 -24.39
C ASP A 143 -32.78 30.69 -23.12
N ALA A 144 -32.13 30.87 -21.96
CA ALA A 144 -32.59 30.45 -20.63
C ALA A 144 -32.89 28.94 -20.44
N LYS A 145 -32.70 28.11 -21.48
CA LYS A 145 -32.80 26.65 -21.38
C LYS A 145 -31.71 26.08 -20.51
N LEU A 146 -32.03 25.03 -19.75
CA LEU A 146 -31.05 24.28 -18.98
C LEU A 146 -30.30 23.32 -19.92
N TYR A 147 -31.08 22.58 -20.70
CA TYR A 147 -30.56 21.50 -21.51
C TYR A 147 -30.11 21.97 -22.89
N TRP A 148 -29.09 21.28 -23.38
CA TRP A 148 -28.55 21.44 -24.72
C TRP A 148 -28.36 20.07 -25.36
N TYR A 149 -28.87 19.90 -26.58
CA TYR A 149 -28.68 18.69 -27.36
C TYR A 149 -27.43 18.76 -28.23
N VAL A 150 -26.66 17.67 -28.19
CA VAL A 150 -25.46 17.47 -29.02
C VAL A 150 -25.70 16.36 -30.02
N ARG A 151 -25.32 16.59 -31.28
CA ARG A 151 -25.52 15.64 -32.39
C ARG A 151 -24.30 14.73 -32.52
N PRO A 152 -24.48 13.52 -33.08
CA PRO A 152 -23.36 12.71 -33.56
C PRO A 152 -22.37 13.54 -34.38
N ASN A 153 -21.09 13.45 -34.02
CA ASN A 153 -19.95 14.14 -34.66
C ASN A 153 -19.80 15.66 -34.40
N ASP A 154 -20.55 16.26 -33.47
CA ASP A 154 -20.19 17.59 -32.94
C ASP A 154 -18.96 17.46 -32.01
N ILE A 155 -17.88 18.22 -32.26
CA ILE A 155 -16.57 18.13 -31.56
C ILE A 155 -16.08 19.54 -31.18
N ASP A 156 -15.35 19.68 -30.06
CA ASP A 156 -14.71 20.94 -29.59
C ASP A 156 -15.70 22.12 -29.47
N ILE A 157 -16.85 21.83 -28.86
CA ILE A 157 -18.04 22.68 -28.93
C ILE A 157 -18.02 23.69 -27.78
N THR A 158 -18.38 24.95 -28.06
CA THR A 158 -18.50 26.01 -27.06
C THR A 158 -19.94 26.53 -26.96
N GLN A 159 -20.50 26.56 -25.75
CA GLN A 159 -21.83 27.11 -25.46
C GLN A 159 -21.71 28.10 -24.30
N ARG A 160 -22.36 29.25 -24.45
CA ARG A 160 -22.45 30.28 -23.40
C ARG A 160 -23.51 29.91 -22.36
N PHE A 161 -23.18 30.10 -21.09
CA PHE A 161 -24.08 29.92 -19.97
C PHE A 161 -24.04 31.14 -19.04
N ARG A 162 -25.14 31.44 -18.35
CA ARG A 162 -25.23 32.41 -17.27
C ARG A 162 -25.17 31.64 -15.94
N LEU A 163 -24.26 32.05 -15.06
CA LEU A 163 -24.12 31.49 -13.71
C LEU A 163 -25.38 31.79 -12.88
N PRO A 164 -25.73 30.94 -11.89
CA PRO A 164 -26.97 31.14 -11.13
C PRO A 164 -26.91 32.40 -10.25
N PRO A 165 -27.99 33.20 -10.18
CA PRO A 165 -28.08 34.29 -9.22
C PRO A 165 -28.26 33.73 -7.81
N GLY A 166 -27.48 34.23 -6.86
CA GLY A 166 -27.48 33.77 -5.46
C GLY A 166 -26.37 32.77 -5.11
N VAL A 167 -25.66 32.24 -6.11
CA VAL A 167 -24.52 31.34 -5.90
C VAL A 167 -23.21 32.14 -5.92
N SER A 168 -22.51 32.17 -4.79
CA SER A 168 -21.16 32.75 -4.65
C SER A 168 -20.33 31.90 -3.68
N CYS A 169 -19.04 31.76 -3.97
CA CYS A 169 -18.10 30.87 -3.32
C CYS A 169 -16.69 31.44 -3.54
N ALA A 170 -16.29 32.37 -2.67
CA ALA A 170 -14.94 32.97 -2.71
C ALA A 170 -13.87 31.92 -2.41
N ASP A 171 -14.16 30.98 -1.50
CA ASP A 171 -13.29 29.88 -1.10
C ASP A 171 -13.39 28.64 -2.04
N GLY A 172 -14.15 28.77 -3.14
CA GLY A 172 -14.22 27.77 -4.21
C GLY A 172 -15.59 27.09 -4.40
N CYS A 173 -15.96 26.90 -5.67
CA CYS A 173 -17.02 26.01 -6.12
C CYS A 173 -16.44 24.89 -6.99
N VAL A 174 -17.23 23.83 -7.18
CA VAL A 174 -17.02 22.85 -8.26
C VAL A 174 -18.09 23.02 -9.31
N LEU A 175 -17.69 23.18 -10.58
CA LEU A 175 -18.55 23.20 -11.76
C LEU A 175 -18.63 21.78 -12.35
N GLN A 176 -19.82 21.19 -12.45
CA GLN A 176 -20.08 19.88 -13.04
C GLN A 176 -20.68 20.03 -14.44
N TRP A 177 -20.07 19.36 -15.42
CA TRP A 177 -20.71 18.97 -16.67
C TRP A 177 -21.37 17.60 -16.50
N TRP A 178 -22.65 17.50 -16.90
CA TRP A 178 -23.39 16.25 -16.99
C TRP A 178 -23.87 16.04 -18.44
N TRP A 179 -23.73 14.82 -18.95
CA TRP A 179 -24.20 14.40 -20.26
C TRP A 179 -24.91 13.05 -20.18
N VAL A 180 -25.99 12.88 -20.93
CA VAL A 180 -26.71 11.61 -21.11
C VAL A 180 -26.73 11.28 -22.60
N ALA A 181 -26.06 10.20 -23.00
CA ALA A 181 -26.04 9.72 -24.38
C ALA A 181 -27.31 8.90 -24.68
N TYR A 182 -27.89 9.04 -25.88
CA TYR A 182 -29.18 8.42 -26.24
C TYR A 182 -29.03 7.18 -27.13
N GLN A 183 -28.10 6.28 -26.79
CA GLN A 183 -27.81 5.10 -27.63
C GLN A 183 -28.73 3.90 -27.41
N PHE A 184 -29.09 3.58 -26.14
CA PHE A 184 -29.92 2.40 -25.82
C PHE A 184 -31.39 2.75 -25.57
N CYS A 185 -31.65 3.87 -24.91
CA CYS A 185 -32.97 4.43 -24.66
C CYS A 185 -32.85 5.95 -24.46
N TYR A 186 -33.97 6.68 -24.57
CA TYR A 186 -34.00 8.11 -24.24
C TYR A 186 -34.61 8.34 -22.86
N MET A 187 -34.09 9.32 -22.11
CA MET A 187 -34.75 9.83 -20.92
C MET A 187 -35.83 10.85 -21.31
N PRO A 188 -36.99 10.88 -20.63
CA PRO A 188 -38.03 11.87 -20.86
C PRO A 188 -37.60 13.27 -20.43
N CYS A 189 -38.34 14.28 -20.87
CA CYS A 189 -38.09 15.67 -20.56
C CYS A 189 -38.63 15.98 -19.16
N GLU A 190 -37.79 16.55 -18.30
CA GLU A 190 -38.14 16.87 -16.91
C GLU A 190 -39.07 18.10 -16.85
N SER A 191 -38.90 19.03 -17.80
CA SER A 191 -39.69 20.26 -17.90
C SER A 191 -39.59 20.87 -19.29
N ALA A 192 -40.74 21.23 -19.89
CA ALA A 192 -40.79 21.94 -21.17
C ALA A 192 -40.26 23.40 -21.08
N ALA A 193 -40.12 23.95 -19.87
CA ALA A 193 -39.46 25.24 -19.68
C ALA A 193 -37.93 25.11 -19.83
N ASP A 194 -37.37 23.99 -19.40
CA ASP A 194 -35.93 23.74 -19.28
C ASP A 194 -35.33 23.07 -20.53
N ASP A 195 -36.12 22.27 -21.24
CA ASP A 195 -35.78 21.64 -22.52
C ASP A 195 -36.16 22.50 -23.75
N VAL A 196 -35.51 22.25 -24.89
CA VAL A 196 -35.90 22.78 -26.20
C VAL A 196 -37.00 21.88 -26.80
N ALA A 197 -38.05 22.50 -27.33
CA ALA A 197 -39.19 21.79 -27.91
C ALA A 197 -38.78 20.83 -29.03
N GLY A 198 -38.79 19.53 -28.71
CA GLY A 198 -38.46 18.46 -29.64
C GLY A 198 -36.97 18.16 -29.83
N GLU A 199 -36.06 18.65 -28.99
CA GLU A 199 -34.68 18.11 -28.95
C GLU A 199 -34.59 16.91 -27.98
N CYS A 200 -35.15 17.08 -26.77
CA CYS A 200 -35.35 15.98 -25.83
C CYS A 200 -36.25 14.89 -26.44
N GLY A 201 -35.91 13.62 -26.19
CA GLY A 201 -36.65 12.45 -26.67
C GLY A 201 -36.38 12.01 -28.12
N ARG A 202 -35.52 12.69 -28.89
CA ARG A 202 -35.10 12.21 -30.22
C ARG A 202 -33.85 11.33 -30.14
N ASN A 203 -33.98 10.05 -30.47
CA ASN A 203 -32.87 9.27 -30.99
C ASN A 203 -32.71 9.54 -32.49
N LEU A 204 -31.48 9.85 -32.94
CA LEU A 204 -31.14 10.03 -34.35
C LEU A 204 -30.71 8.72 -35.03
N ASN A 205 -30.43 7.66 -34.25
CA ASN A 205 -29.87 6.40 -34.71
C ASN A 205 -30.89 5.26 -34.88
N GLY A 206 -32.15 5.44 -34.47
CA GLY A 206 -33.21 4.44 -34.69
C GLY A 206 -34.35 4.43 -33.65
N PRO A 207 -35.33 3.53 -33.81
CA PRO A 207 -36.50 3.42 -32.95
C PRO A 207 -36.17 2.71 -31.62
N VAL A 208 -35.56 3.42 -30.68
CA VAL A 208 -35.41 2.97 -29.28
C VAL A 208 -36.57 3.47 -28.42
N GLY A 209 -36.88 2.73 -27.36
CA GLY A 209 -37.88 3.13 -26.38
C GLY A 209 -37.40 4.25 -25.44
N GLN A 210 -38.34 4.80 -24.68
CA GLN A 210 -38.02 5.55 -23.46
C GLN A 210 -37.37 4.60 -22.44
N CYS A 211 -36.45 5.10 -21.61
CA CYS A 211 -35.90 4.33 -20.50
C CYS A 211 -37.01 4.05 -19.46
N THR A 212 -37.55 2.83 -19.44
CA THR A 212 -38.65 2.43 -18.54
C THR A 212 -38.32 1.16 -17.76
N GLY A 213 -38.22 1.27 -16.43
CA GLY A 213 -37.87 0.17 -15.54
C GLY A 213 -36.36 -0.02 -15.34
N GLY A 214 -35.97 -0.50 -14.16
CA GLY A 214 -34.59 -0.46 -13.65
C GLY A 214 -33.52 -1.28 -14.41
N TYR A 215 -33.86 -1.92 -15.53
CA TYR A 215 -32.95 -2.70 -16.38
C TYR A 215 -32.60 -1.99 -17.71
N LEU A 216 -33.23 -0.86 -18.02
CA LEU A 216 -32.91 -0.04 -19.20
C LEU A 216 -32.31 1.30 -18.75
N GLN A 217 -30.98 1.32 -18.62
CA GLN A 217 -30.19 2.53 -18.43
C GLN A 217 -29.43 2.86 -19.72
N THR A 218 -29.20 4.14 -19.97
CA THR A 218 -28.34 4.63 -21.04
C THR A 218 -27.12 5.34 -20.43
N GLU A 219 -26.03 5.45 -21.18
CA GLU A 219 -24.77 5.98 -20.66
C GLU A 219 -24.89 7.45 -20.22
N GLN A 220 -24.31 7.74 -19.07
CA GLN A 220 -24.17 9.06 -18.50
C GLN A 220 -22.70 9.39 -18.29
N PHE A 221 -22.33 10.65 -18.45
CA PHE A 221 -20.97 11.14 -18.28
C PHE A 221 -20.96 12.35 -17.34
N TYR A 222 -20.03 12.33 -16.38
CA TYR A 222 -19.83 13.39 -15.39
C TYR A 222 -18.39 13.90 -15.45
N ASN A 223 -18.19 15.19 -15.26
CA ASN A 223 -16.88 15.84 -15.25
C ASN A 223 -16.91 17.09 -14.36
N CYS A 224 -15.90 17.32 -13.54
CA CYS A 224 -15.82 18.45 -12.61
C CYS A 224 -14.64 19.38 -12.90
N ALA A 225 -14.80 20.70 -12.69
CA ALA A 225 -13.76 21.72 -12.77
C ALA A 225 -13.85 22.69 -11.57
N ASP A 226 -12.72 23.08 -10.97
CA ASP A 226 -12.68 23.95 -9.78
C ASP A 226 -12.60 25.43 -10.14
N VAL A 227 -13.53 26.23 -9.62
CA VAL A 227 -13.68 27.65 -9.98
C VAL A 227 -14.00 28.51 -8.77
N MET A 228 -13.63 29.80 -8.78
CA MET A 228 -14.10 30.77 -7.78
C MET A 228 -15.26 31.60 -8.35
N ILE A 229 -16.27 31.89 -7.53
CA ILE A 229 -17.38 32.78 -7.92
C ILE A 229 -17.55 33.88 -6.86
N ALA A 230 -17.09 35.09 -7.19
CA ALA A 230 -17.24 36.25 -6.31
C ALA A 230 -18.70 36.72 -6.22
N PRO A 231 -19.16 37.23 -5.05
CA PRO A 231 -20.46 37.87 -4.92
C PRO A 231 -20.62 39.05 -5.90
N ALA A 232 -21.84 39.30 -6.38
CA ALA A 232 -22.13 40.42 -7.27
C ALA A 232 -21.99 41.76 -6.52
N THR A 233 -20.97 42.56 -6.84
CA THR A 233 -20.77 43.88 -6.24
C THR A 233 -21.82 44.88 -6.72
N SER A 234 -22.31 45.73 -5.82
CA SER A 234 -23.41 46.65 -6.10
C SER A 234 -22.97 47.85 -6.96
N SER A 235 -23.32 47.78 -8.24
CA SER A 235 -23.47 48.89 -9.20
C SER A 235 -22.26 49.81 -9.46
N GLY A 236 -21.61 49.62 -10.61
CA GLY A 236 -20.76 50.61 -11.29
C GLY A 236 -20.80 50.40 -12.81
N THR A 237 -21.11 51.45 -13.58
CA THR A 237 -21.45 51.36 -15.03
C THR A 237 -20.23 51.00 -15.90
N PRO A 238 -20.36 50.13 -16.94
CA PRO A 238 -19.21 49.61 -17.69
C PRO A 238 -18.67 50.54 -18.80
N SER A 239 -17.45 50.24 -19.24
CA SER A 239 -16.76 50.80 -20.42
C SER A 239 -16.03 49.66 -21.17
N PRO A 240 -15.84 49.71 -22.51
CA PRO A 240 -15.63 48.49 -23.30
C PRO A 240 -14.20 47.92 -23.32
N SER A 241 -14.12 46.62 -23.64
CA SER A 241 -12.91 45.79 -23.68
C SER A 241 -12.04 45.99 -24.94
N PRO A 242 -10.70 45.95 -24.81
CA PRO A 242 -9.77 45.64 -25.89
C PRO A 242 -9.34 44.15 -25.91
N SER A 243 -9.10 43.61 -27.11
CA SER A 243 -8.63 42.22 -27.34
C SER A 243 -7.15 41.97 -26.98
N PRO A 244 -6.72 40.70 -26.80
CA PRO A 244 -5.39 40.35 -26.29
C PRO A 244 -4.28 40.32 -27.35
N SER A 245 -3.06 40.68 -26.95
CA SER A 245 -1.75 40.48 -27.62
C SER A 245 -0.62 40.88 -26.63
N PRO A 246 0.66 40.54 -26.83
CA PRO A 246 1.24 39.31 -26.27
C PRO A 246 2.26 39.57 -25.15
N ILE A 247 2.78 38.48 -24.55
CA ILE A 247 3.84 38.51 -23.53
C ILE A 247 5.13 39.14 -24.10
N ALA A 248 5.76 40.04 -23.34
CA ALA A 248 7.04 40.66 -23.67
C ALA A 248 7.98 40.76 -22.44
N THR A 249 9.28 40.69 -22.68
CA THR A 249 10.35 40.49 -21.68
C THR A 249 10.69 41.75 -20.86
N PRO A 250 10.97 41.66 -19.54
CA PRO A 250 11.31 42.82 -18.70
C PRO A 250 12.82 43.05 -18.52
N SER A 251 13.32 44.26 -18.86
CA SER A 251 14.52 44.92 -18.30
C SER A 251 14.90 46.20 -19.08
N PRO A 252 15.71 47.13 -18.52
CA PRO A 252 15.94 47.45 -17.10
C PRO A 252 15.88 48.98 -16.82
N SER A 253 16.06 49.45 -15.58
CA SER A 253 16.52 50.82 -15.30
C SER A 253 17.08 51.06 -13.89
N ALA A 254 18.15 51.87 -13.85
CA ALA A 254 18.67 52.72 -12.76
C ALA A 254 18.95 52.12 -11.36
N THR A 255 20.24 52.17 -10.97
CA THR A 255 20.78 51.78 -9.66
C THR A 255 21.05 53.01 -8.75
N ALA A 256 21.02 52.82 -7.42
CA ALA A 256 21.62 53.72 -6.43
C ALA A 256 22.35 52.91 -5.32
N SER A 257 23.35 53.49 -4.66
CA SER A 257 24.37 52.76 -3.85
C SER A 257 24.23 52.90 -2.31
N PRO A 258 24.91 52.04 -1.49
CA PRO A 258 24.64 51.84 -0.05
C PRO A 258 25.83 52.11 0.91
N THR A 259 25.58 52.08 2.24
CA THR A 259 26.52 51.97 3.41
C THR A 259 25.74 52.23 4.73
N PRO A 260 26.25 51.93 5.96
CA PRO A 260 27.31 50.99 6.40
C PRO A 260 26.87 50.01 7.54
N SER A 261 27.50 48.82 7.67
CA SER A 261 27.23 47.83 8.76
C SER A 261 28.38 47.68 9.78
N PRO A 262 28.13 47.41 11.09
CA PRO A 262 29.18 47.34 12.13
C PRO A 262 29.92 45.99 12.23
N ALA A 263 31.02 45.95 12.99
CA ALA A 263 32.00 44.86 13.02
C ALA A 263 32.13 44.12 14.38
N PRO A 264 32.64 42.86 14.39
CA PRO A 264 33.02 42.12 15.60
C PRO A 264 34.49 42.33 16.01
N THR A 265 34.83 41.89 17.23
CA THR A 265 36.15 41.99 17.89
C THR A 265 37.17 40.90 17.44
N PRO A 266 38.49 41.05 17.75
CA PRO A 266 39.57 40.39 17.00
C PRO A 266 40.03 39.01 17.51
N SER A 267 40.77 38.31 16.64
CA SER A 267 41.50 37.05 16.89
C SER A 267 43.03 37.29 16.90
N PRO A 268 43.85 36.53 17.66
CA PRO A 268 45.27 36.85 17.89
C PRO A 268 46.24 36.50 16.74
N SER A 269 47.43 37.10 16.78
CA SER A 269 48.50 37.02 15.77
C SER A 269 49.34 35.73 15.82
N PRO A 270 49.84 35.21 14.68
CA PRO A 270 50.77 34.07 14.63
C PRO A 270 52.22 34.43 15.02
N ALA A 271 53.02 33.39 15.28
CA ALA A 271 54.44 33.39 15.63
C ALA A 271 55.17 32.22 14.90
N PRO A 272 56.52 32.14 14.84
CA PRO A 272 57.19 32.02 13.54
C PRO A 272 57.87 30.69 13.18
N THR A 273 58.27 30.59 11.90
CA THR A 273 58.88 29.45 11.20
C THR A 273 60.36 29.20 11.54
N PRO A 274 60.82 27.92 11.59
CA PRO A 274 62.23 27.54 11.43
C PRO A 274 62.59 27.15 9.97
N SER A 275 63.89 27.19 9.62
CA SER A 275 64.42 26.93 8.26
C SER A 275 65.25 25.63 8.13
N PRO A 276 65.63 25.18 6.91
CA PRO A 276 65.88 23.75 6.60
C PRO A 276 67.33 23.35 6.27
N SER A 277 67.60 22.03 6.21
CA SER A 277 68.58 21.30 5.33
C SER A 277 68.82 19.86 5.85
N PRO A 278 69.43 18.92 5.09
CA PRO A 278 69.61 18.79 3.63
C PRO A 278 68.90 17.51 3.08
N THR A 279 68.29 17.51 1.89
CA THR A 279 68.90 17.30 0.56
C THR A 279 69.61 15.94 0.34
N LEU A 280 69.00 15.09 -0.49
CA LEU A 280 69.68 14.10 -1.35
C LEU A 280 69.15 14.23 -2.79
N SER A 281 69.96 13.90 -3.78
CA SER A 281 69.69 14.12 -5.22
C SER A 281 69.14 12.89 -5.96
N PRO A 282 68.52 13.06 -7.16
CA PRO A 282 67.60 12.09 -7.75
C PRO A 282 68.17 11.21 -8.87
N SER A 283 67.53 10.06 -9.12
CA SER A 283 67.38 9.38 -10.43
C SER A 283 66.54 8.09 -10.27
N PRO A 284 65.79 7.59 -11.29
CA PRO A 284 65.04 8.27 -12.36
C PRO A 284 63.52 7.93 -12.30
N SER A 285 62.71 8.55 -13.17
CA SER A 285 61.27 8.27 -13.27
C SER A 285 60.94 6.95 -13.99
N PRO A 286 59.97 6.15 -13.48
CA PRO A 286 59.11 5.30 -14.31
C PRO A 286 57.85 6.06 -14.81
N SER A 287 57.17 5.49 -15.81
CA SER A 287 55.95 6.03 -16.45
C SER A 287 54.73 6.11 -15.50
N PRO A 288 53.70 6.92 -15.82
CA PRO A 288 52.48 7.02 -15.02
C PRO A 288 51.74 5.68 -14.87
N SER A 289 51.36 5.35 -13.64
CA SER A 289 50.44 4.25 -13.34
C SER A 289 49.00 4.60 -13.77
N PRO A 290 48.20 3.62 -14.21
CA PRO A 290 46.76 3.82 -14.47
C PRO A 290 45.96 4.00 -13.17
N SER A 291 44.73 4.50 -13.32
CA SER A 291 43.73 4.64 -12.26
C SER A 291 43.49 3.35 -11.45
N PRO A 292 43.04 3.43 -10.19
CA PRO A 292 42.75 2.25 -9.38
C PRO A 292 41.66 1.38 -10.03
N SER A 293 42.06 0.20 -10.51
CA SER A 293 41.15 -0.87 -10.91
C SER A 293 40.41 -1.40 -9.67
N PRO A 294 39.12 -1.79 -9.79
CA PRO A 294 38.37 -2.35 -8.66
C PRO A 294 39.07 -3.59 -8.08
N SER A 295 38.99 -3.75 -6.75
CA SER A 295 39.54 -4.90 -6.03
C SER A 295 38.96 -6.22 -6.56
N PRO A 296 39.76 -7.29 -6.64
CA PRO A 296 39.32 -8.55 -7.23
C PRO A 296 38.20 -9.19 -6.41
N ALA A 297 37.19 -9.72 -7.10
CA ALA A 297 36.14 -10.52 -6.49
C ALA A 297 36.74 -11.75 -5.79
N ALA A 298 36.32 -12.01 -4.55
CA ALA A 298 36.80 -13.15 -3.78
C ALA A 298 36.24 -14.47 -4.32
N ASN A 299 37.13 -15.34 -4.79
CA ASN A 299 36.78 -16.71 -5.19
C ASN A 299 36.48 -17.55 -3.94
N PHE A 300 35.21 -17.81 -3.65
CA PHE A 300 34.79 -18.63 -2.51
C PHE A 300 34.56 -20.09 -2.90
N SER A 301 35.38 -20.99 -2.36
CA SER A 301 35.20 -22.44 -2.44
C SER A 301 34.81 -23.02 -1.07
N SER A 302 33.61 -23.62 -0.98
CA SER A 302 33.19 -24.55 0.10
C SER A 302 33.40 -24.12 1.57
N GLY A 303 33.60 -22.83 1.84
CA GLY A 303 33.86 -22.29 3.18
C GLY A 303 32.65 -21.63 3.84
N GLU A 304 32.86 -21.05 5.02
CA GLU A 304 31.94 -20.05 5.58
C GLU A 304 32.08 -18.69 4.88
N TYR A 305 31.00 -17.92 4.92
CA TYR A 305 30.99 -16.54 4.46
C TYR A 305 31.58 -15.60 5.52
N ASP A 306 32.19 -14.49 5.09
CA ASP A 306 32.61 -13.43 6.01
C ASP A 306 31.39 -12.63 6.48
N TYR A 307 30.72 -13.15 7.50
CA TYR A 307 29.55 -12.52 8.11
C TYR A 307 29.85 -11.11 8.66
N ALA A 308 31.10 -10.79 9.03
CA ALA A 308 31.46 -9.45 9.51
C ALA A 308 31.51 -8.43 8.36
N ALA A 309 32.14 -8.79 7.23
CA ALA A 309 32.14 -7.97 6.02
C ALA A 309 30.73 -7.84 5.39
N LEU A 310 29.86 -8.83 5.59
CA LEU A 310 28.45 -8.78 5.20
C LEU A 310 27.63 -7.82 6.08
N ILE A 311 27.84 -7.79 7.40
CA ILE A 311 27.21 -6.79 8.28
C ILE A 311 27.71 -5.37 7.89
N ASP A 312 29.01 -5.18 7.65
CA ASP A 312 29.54 -3.90 7.18
C ASP A 312 28.93 -3.45 5.84
N ALA A 313 28.70 -4.40 4.92
CA ALA A 313 28.03 -4.15 3.65
C ALA A 313 26.56 -3.75 3.87
N SER A 314 25.83 -4.42 4.75
CA SER A 314 24.46 -4.04 5.11
C SER A 314 24.39 -2.60 5.63
N TYR A 315 25.32 -2.20 6.52
CA TYR A 315 25.42 -0.80 6.95
C TYR A 315 25.89 0.17 5.86
N PHE A 316 26.56 -0.28 4.79
CA PHE A 316 26.81 0.57 3.63
C PHE A 316 25.52 0.85 2.83
N PHE A 317 24.60 -0.11 2.74
CA PHE A 317 23.26 0.13 2.17
C PHE A 317 22.49 1.18 2.98
N TYR A 318 22.40 1.06 4.31
CA TYR A 318 21.76 2.11 5.14
C TYR A 318 22.46 3.48 5.03
N GLU A 319 23.79 3.53 4.84
CA GLU A 319 24.50 4.78 4.53
C GLU A 319 24.12 5.35 3.15
N ALA A 320 23.84 4.49 2.15
CA ALA A 320 23.37 4.88 0.83
C ALA A 320 21.90 5.33 0.79
N GLN A 321 21.07 4.92 1.77
CA GLN A 321 19.69 5.42 1.92
C GLN A 321 19.59 6.80 2.61
N GLN A 322 20.67 7.33 3.21
CA GLN A 322 20.58 8.57 4.01
C GLN A 322 20.14 9.81 3.22
N THR A 323 19.36 10.69 3.83
CA THR A 323 18.89 11.96 3.24
C THR A 323 19.03 13.13 4.22
N GLY A 324 18.71 14.36 3.80
CA GLY A 324 19.13 15.58 4.48
C GLY A 324 20.64 15.82 4.33
N PRO A 325 21.28 16.55 5.27
CA PRO A 325 22.72 16.77 5.23
C PRO A 325 23.49 15.48 5.52
N LEU A 326 24.34 15.03 4.60
CA LEU A 326 25.10 13.80 4.79
C LEU A 326 26.29 14.03 5.74
N PRO A 327 26.46 13.19 6.78
CA PRO A 327 27.51 13.37 7.75
C PRO A 327 28.89 13.01 7.15
N PRO A 328 29.99 13.67 7.55
CA PRO A 328 31.34 13.40 7.02
C PRO A 328 31.88 11.98 7.21
N TRP A 329 31.17 11.09 7.90
CA TRP A 329 31.50 9.66 8.03
C TRP A 329 30.72 8.74 7.09
N ASN A 330 29.72 9.24 6.35
CA ASN A 330 28.93 8.46 5.40
C ASN A 330 29.81 8.03 4.22
N ARG A 331 29.98 6.73 4.00
CA ARG A 331 30.85 6.16 2.96
C ARG A 331 30.23 6.17 1.57
N ALA A 332 28.92 6.34 1.47
CA ALA A 332 28.20 6.53 0.22
C ALA A 332 28.22 8.00 -0.26
N ALA A 333 28.62 8.96 0.58
CA ALA A 333 28.70 10.38 0.21
C ALA A 333 29.92 10.70 -0.71
N GLN A 334 29.76 11.57 -1.71
CA GLN A 334 30.84 11.94 -2.64
C GLN A 334 32.09 12.50 -1.96
N VAL A 335 31.93 13.24 -0.86
CA VAL A 335 33.06 13.77 -0.06
C VAL A 335 34.01 12.69 0.47
N ASN A 336 33.53 11.44 0.54
CA ASN A 336 34.29 10.25 0.96
C ASN A 336 34.58 9.27 -0.20
N GLY A 337 34.36 9.69 -1.46
CA GLY A 337 34.54 8.87 -2.65
C GLY A 337 33.32 8.02 -3.05
N GLY A 338 32.15 8.29 -2.47
CA GLY A 338 30.88 7.69 -2.86
C GLY A 338 30.17 8.44 -4.00
N TRP A 339 28.85 8.37 -4.04
CA TRP A 339 27.97 8.85 -5.12
C TRP A 339 26.70 9.60 -4.65
N ARG A 340 26.35 9.54 -3.36
CA ARG A 340 25.29 10.34 -2.72
C ARG A 340 25.77 11.74 -2.33
N ASN A 341 24.86 12.69 -2.17
CA ASN A 341 25.09 14.03 -1.61
C ASN A 341 23.85 14.47 -0.79
N ASP A 342 23.89 15.68 -0.22
CA ASP A 342 22.78 16.28 0.52
C ASP A 342 21.48 16.32 -0.33
N SER A 343 20.40 15.75 0.19
CA SER A 343 19.09 15.66 -0.49
C SER A 343 17.94 16.21 0.37
N TYR A 344 16.88 16.68 -0.30
CA TYR A 344 15.62 17.15 0.31
C TYR A 344 15.79 18.05 1.54
N MET A 345 16.62 19.08 1.38
CA MET A 345 16.97 20.07 2.42
C MET A 345 15.81 21.01 2.83
N ALA A 346 14.57 20.68 2.45
CA ALA A 346 13.33 21.39 2.78
C ALA A 346 12.26 20.49 3.44
N ASP A 347 12.53 19.20 3.68
CA ASP A 347 11.59 18.28 4.34
C ASP A 347 11.09 18.87 5.69
N GLY A 348 9.76 18.94 5.86
CA GLY A 348 9.10 19.50 7.04
C GLY A 348 8.83 21.02 7.00
N ALA A 349 9.30 21.75 5.98
CA ALA A 349 9.06 23.18 5.85
C ALA A 349 7.56 23.53 5.63
N ASP A 350 6.77 22.58 5.14
CA ASP A 350 5.31 22.67 4.96
C ASP A 350 4.56 22.79 6.31
N ILE A 351 5.06 22.13 7.35
CA ILE A 351 4.53 22.21 8.73
C ILE A 351 5.36 23.08 9.68
N GLY A 352 6.43 23.72 9.17
CA GLY A 352 7.35 24.56 9.96
C GLY A 352 8.32 23.80 10.86
N ALA A 353 8.65 22.55 10.52
CA ALA A 353 9.58 21.68 11.25
C ALA A 353 10.89 21.43 10.46
N ASP A 354 11.93 20.94 11.14
CA ASP A 354 13.20 20.51 10.52
C ASP A 354 13.25 18.97 10.44
N LEU A 355 12.67 18.40 9.37
CA LEU A 355 12.58 16.95 9.14
C LEU A 355 13.66 16.44 8.16
N ARG A 356 14.75 17.19 8.00
CA ARG A 356 15.95 16.72 7.30
C ARG A 356 16.61 15.59 8.11
N GLY A 357 17.30 14.69 7.42
CA GLY A 357 17.83 13.47 8.01
C GLY A 357 16.94 12.25 7.72
N GLY A 358 17.36 11.11 8.24
CA GLY A 358 16.67 9.83 8.07
C GLY A 358 17.13 9.06 6.83
N TRP A 359 16.42 7.97 6.53
CA TRP A 359 16.65 7.11 5.37
C TRP A 359 15.45 7.16 4.44
N PHE A 360 15.69 7.01 3.14
CA PHE A 360 14.65 6.60 2.20
C PHE A 360 14.28 5.14 2.43
N ASP A 361 13.01 4.81 2.21
CA ASP A 361 12.47 3.49 2.50
C ASP A 361 13.02 2.39 1.58
N ALA A 362 12.83 2.55 0.27
CA ALA A 362 13.05 1.48 -0.69
C ALA A 362 13.93 1.94 -1.87
N GLY A 363 13.47 1.66 -3.09
CA GLY A 363 14.06 2.18 -4.32
C GLY A 363 13.72 3.64 -4.62
N ASP A 364 12.84 4.23 -3.82
CA ASP A 364 12.23 5.55 -3.95
C ASP A 364 12.92 6.58 -3.06
N HIS A 365 12.26 7.72 -2.84
CA HIS A 365 12.74 8.75 -1.91
C HIS A 365 11.75 9.04 -0.77
N MET A 366 10.83 8.12 -0.49
CA MET A 366 9.82 8.25 0.55
C MET A 366 10.39 8.01 1.95
N LYS A 367 9.77 8.60 2.98
CA LYS A 367 10.10 8.34 4.39
C LYS A 367 8.87 7.88 5.17
N PHE A 368 8.56 6.59 5.11
CA PHE A 368 7.46 5.96 5.84
C PHE A 368 7.89 5.57 7.26
N ALA A 369 7.31 6.17 8.29
CA ALA A 369 7.82 6.02 9.66
C ALA A 369 7.65 4.60 10.27
N LEU A 370 6.74 3.77 9.74
CA LEU A 370 6.52 2.40 10.21
C LEU A 370 7.69 1.45 9.84
N PRO A 371 7.92 1.09 8.56
CA PRO A 371 9.07 0.26 8.16
C PRO A 371 10.42 0.91 8.52
N TYR A 372 10.49 2.24 8.54
CA TYR A 372 11.66 2.97 9.01
C TYR A 372 11.98 2.72 10.47
N SER A 373 11.00 2.91 11.36
CA SER A 373 11.22 2.71 12.79
C SER A 373 11.45 1.24 13.12
N TRP A 374 10.77 0.32 12.42
CA TRP A 374 11.05 -1.12 12.49
C TRP A 374 12.51 -1.42 12.11
N ALA A 375 13.00 -0.95 10.95
CA ALA A 375 14.38 -1.17 10.55
C ALA A 375 15.39 -0.64 11.58
N VAL A 376 15.12 0.52 12.22
CA VAL A 376 15.96 1.05 13.31
C VAL A 376 15.87 0.17 14.57
N SER A 377 14.67 -0.27 14.97
CA SER A 377 14.44 -1.08 16.16
C SER A 377 15.09 -2.47 16.02
N THR A 378 14.92 -3.13 14.87
CA THR A 378 15.54 -4.41 14.50
C THR A 378 17.07 -4.32 14.38
N LEU A 379 17.64 -3.25 13.79
CA LEU A 379 19.09 -3.07 13.73
C LEU A 379 19.71 -2.84 15.11
N ALA A 380 19.08 -2.01 15.96
CA ALA A 380 19.54 -1.81 17.33
C ALA A 380 19.40 -3.10 18.15
N TRP A 381 18.31 -3.85 17.95
CA TRP A 381 18.12 -5.17 18.54
C TRP A 381 19.21 -6.16 18.12
N SER A 382 19.64 -6.17 16.86
CA SER A 382 20.80 -6.97 16.39
C SER A 382 22.05 -6.73 17.24
N VAL A 383 22.35 -5.45 17.53
CA VAL A 383 23.52 -5.05 18.36
C VAL A 383 23.36 -5.49 19.81
N LEU A 384 22.15 -5.39 20.37
CA LEU A 384 21.83 -5.82 21.74
C LEU A 384 21.77 -7.35 21.90
N GLU A 385 21.46 -8.08 20.83
CA GLU A 385 21.44 -9.55 20.83
C GLU A 385 22.82 -10.16 20.59
N PHE A 386 23.58 -9.59 19.65
CA PHE A 386 24.84 -10.15 19.18
C PHE A 386 26.04 -9.18 19.28
N PRO A 387 26.30 -8.56 20.45
CA PRO A 387 27.34 -7.53 20.59
C PRO A 387 28.76 -8.02 20.28
N ALA A 388 29.05 -9.32 20.42
CA ALA A 388 30.35 -9.89 20.06
C ALA A 388 30.54 -10.04 18.54
N ALA A 389 29.47 -10.14 17.75
CA ALA A 389 29.55 -10.02 16.28
C ALA A 389 29.99 -8.61 15.87
N TYR A 390 29.39 -7.58 16.48
CA TYR A 390 29.77 -6.18 16.24
C TYR A 390 31.16 -5.81 16.78
N SER A 391 31.65 -6.57 17.76
CA SER A 391 33.00 -6.41 18.32
C SER A 391 34.07 -7.26 17.62
N SER A 392 33.70 -8.16 16.69
CA SER A 392 34.65 -9.09 16.08
C SER A 392 35.54 -8.47 14.99
N ALA A 393 35.12 -7.33 14.42
CA ALA A 393 35.83 -6.62 13.36
C ALA A 393 36.07 -5.15 13.75
N PRO A 394 37.28 -4.59 13.48
CA PRO A 394 37.61 -3.21 13.83
C PRO A 394 36.60 -2.20 13.28
N GLY A 395 36.02 -1.38 14.16
CA GLY A 395 35.10 -0.31 13.80
C GLY A 395 33.65 -0.73 13.49
N LEU A 396 33.32 -2.02 13.45
CA LEU A 396 31.97 -2.48 13.08
C LEU A 396 30.89 -2.03 14.07
N TRP A 397 31.17 -2.10 15.38
CA TRP A 397 30.33 -1.50 16.43
C TRP A 397 30.09 0.00 16.21
N ALA A 398 31.14 0.76 15.87
CA ALA A 398 31.04 2.19 15.61
C ALA A 398 30.26 2.50 14.30
N THR A 399 30.36 1.62 13.30
CA THR A 399 29.52 1.65 12.08
C THR A 399 28.05 1.43 12.39
N ALA A 400 27.71 0.51 13.29
CA ALA A 400 26.33 0.32 13.73
C ALA A 400 25.83 1.53 14.54
N LYS A 401 26.53 1.90 15.62
CA LYS A 401 26.14 2.99 16.52
C LYS A 401 25.95 4.34 15.81
N ARG A 402 26.81 4.70 14.84
CA ARG A 402 26.68 5.99 14.12
C ARG A 402 25.47 6.04 13.18
N ASN A 403 25.15 4.92 12.51
CA ASN A 403 23.97 4.82 11.65
C ASN A 403 22.67 4.83 12.47
N LEU A 404 22.64 4.09 13.59
CA LEU A 404 21.53 4.09 14.53
C LEU A 404 21.29 5.47 15.16
N LEU A 405 22.35 6.20 15.51
CA LEU A 405 22.24 7.59 16.00
C LEU A 405 21.71 8.56 14.94
N PHE A 406 22.18 8.46 13.69
CA PHE A 406 21.69 9.28 12.58
C PHE A 406 20.18 9.05 12.34
N ALA A 407 19.73 7.81 12.48
CA ALA A 407 18.33 7.47 12.33
C ALA A 407 17.46 7.91 13.52
N ALA A 408 17.97 7.75 14.74
CA ALA A 408 17.28 8.20 15.95
C ALA A 408 17.13 9.73 16.03
N ASP A 409 18.08 10.50 15.47
CA ASP A 409 17.94 11.97 15.32
C ASP A 409 16.73 12.34 14.45
N TYR A 410 16.46 11.60 13.37
CA TYR A 410 15.26 11.77 12.56
C TYR A 410 13.97 11.41 13.33
N LEU A 411 13.96 10.34 14.13
CA LEU A 411 12.81 10.02 14.99
C LEU A 411 12.56 11.08 16.07
N VAL A 412 13.61 11.68 16.62
CA VAL A 412 13.52 12.81 17.56
C VAL A 412 12.91 14.05 16.88
N ARG A 413 13.33 14.37 15.65
CA ARG A 413 12.75 15.46 14.82
C ARG A 413 11.29 15.21 14.45
N SER A 414 10.97 13.96 14.09
CA SER A 414 9.61 13.53 13.76
C SER A 414 8.64 13.70 14.92
N HIS A 415 9.11 13.79 16.17
CA HIS A 415 8.29 14.18 17.32
C HIS A 415 8.08 15.71 17.38
N VAL A 416 7.49 16.27 16.31
CA VAL A 416 7.37 17.73 16.04
C VAL A 416 6.57 18.51 17.08
N THR A 417 5.84 17.84 17.96
CA THR A 417 5.36 18.43 19.21
C THR A 417 5.49 17.36 20.29
N ALA A 418 6.41 17.59 21.22
CA ALA A 418 6.78 16.64 22.27
C ALA A 418 6.33 17.19 23.64
N SER A 419 5.46 16.45 24.33
CA SER A 419 4.86 16.85 25.60
C SER A 419 4.62 15.65 26.52
N ASP A 420 4.76 15.86 27.83
CA ASP A 420 4.34 14.91 28.86
C ASP A 420 2.80 14.79 28.95
N VAL A 421 2.05 15.68 28.28
CA VAL A 421 0.59 15.60 28.13
C VAL A 421 0.25 14.81 26.84
N PRO A 422 -0.30 13.58 26.93
CA PRO A 422 -0.46 12.71 25.77
C PRO A 422 -1.20 13.35 24.57
N SER A 423 -2.24 14.14 24.83
CA SER A 423 -3.08 14.77 23.79
C SER A 423 -2.41 15.91 23.00
N GLU A 424 -1.27 16.42 23.47
CA GLU A 424 -0.54 17.50 22.79
C GLU A 424 0.49 16.97 21.79
N ASN A 425 0.81 15.67 21.85
CA ASN A 425 1.87 15.08 21.04
C ASN A 425 1.46 15.00 19.55
N ARG A 426 2.44 15.23 18.68
CA ARG A 426 2.31 15.15 17.22
C ARG A 426 3.57 14.47 16.68
N PHE A 427 3.39 13.39 15.92
CA PHE A 427 4.50 12.60 15.38
C PHE A 427 4.35 12.38 13.87
N VAL A 428 5.45 12.49 13.13
CA VAL A 428 5.47 12.34 11.66
C VAL A 428 5.39 10.87 11.28
N ALA A 429 4.34 10.52 10.54
CA ALA A 429 4.13 9.19 10.01
C ALA A 429 4.69 9.01 8.59
N GLN A 430 4.76 10.10 7.81
CA GLN A 430 5.22 10.05 6.43
C GLN A 430 5.75 11.43 5.98
N VAL A 431 6.78 11.43 5.12
CA VAL A 431 7.22 12.59 4.32
C VAL A 431 7.44 12.13 2.88
N GLY A 432 6.90 12.90 1.92
CA GLY A 432 6.90 12.56 0.49
C GLY A 432 5.59 11.95 0.02
N ASP A 433 5.15 12.35 -1.17
CA ASP A 433 3.89 11.92 -1.80
C ASP A 433 4.16 10.82 -2.83
N THR A 434 3.52 9.65 -2.66
CA THR A 434 3.88 8.44 -3.40
C THR A 434 3.60 8.56 -4.90
N ASP A 435 2.48 9.19 -5.28
CA ASP A 435 2.16 9.47 -6.69
C ASP A 435 3.27 10.32 -7.33
N THR A 436 3.70 11.37 -6.64
CA THR A 436 4.73 12.31 -7.11
C THR A 436 6.11 11.67 -7.15
N ASP A 437 6.53 11.03 -6.06
CA ASP A 437 7.87 10.45 -5.85
C ASP A 437 8.11 9.28 -6.82
N HIS A 438 7.14 8.35 -6.94
CA HIS A 438 7.24 7.17 -7.80
C HIS A 438 7.01 7.48 -9.28
N SER A 439 6.47 8.66 -9.63
CA SER A 439 6.28 9.04 -11.04
C SER A 439 7.59 9.18 -11.83
N ARG A 440 8.75 9.28 -11.16
CA ARG A 440 10.00 9.66 -11.80
C ARG A 440 11.25 8.94 -11.28
N TRP A 441 12.03 8.44 -12.24
CA TRP A 441 13.41 7.98 -12.04
C TRP A 441 14.40 9.18 -12.07
N CYS A 442 15.03 9.50 -10.94
CA CYS A 442 16.02 10.60 -10.79
C CYS A 442 16.87 10.48 -9.51
N ARG A 443 17.87 11.36 -9.34
CA ARG A 443 18.66 11.45 -8.09
C ARG A 443 17.91 12.23 -7.01
N PRO A 444 17.87 11.83 -5.74
CA PRO A 444 17.20 12.59 -4.68
C PRO A 444 17.77 14.01 -4.50
N GLU A 445 19.05 14.22 -4.84
CA GLU A 445 19.73 15.52 -4.84
C GLU A 445 19.34 16.44 -6.02
N GLN A 446 18.65 15.91 -7.03
CA GLN A 446 18.18 16.62 -8.22
C GLN A 446 16.65 16.57 -8.39
N CYS A 447 15.96 15.57 -7.85
CA CYS A 447 14.52 15.42 -7.96
C CYS A 447 13.79 16.58 -7.29
N GLY A 448 14.14 16.91 -6.03
CA GLY A 448 13.55 18.04 -5.28
C GLY A 448 13.79 19.45 -5.85
N ALA A 449 14.63 19.58 -6.88
CA ALA A 449 14.77 20.83 -7.65
C ALA A 449 13.76 20.94 -8.82
N VAL A 450 13.01 19.86 -9.09
CA VAL A 450 12.10 19.70 -10.25
C VAL A 450 10.69 19.28 -9.81
N GLU A 451 10.56 18.48 -8.75
CA GLU A 451 9.30 18.27 -8.00
C GLU A 451 8.70 19.59 -7.48
N GLY A 452 9.56 20.60 -7.29
CA GLY A 452 9.24 21.78 -6.50
C GLY A 452 9.43 21.54 -5.00
N PRO A 453 9.14 22.54 -4.14
CA PRO A 453 9.37 22.44 -2.70
C PRO A 453 8.32 21.60 -1.95
N TYR A 454 7.43 20.89 -2.65
CA TYR A 454 6.26 20.24 -2.06
C TYR A 454 6.47 18.74 -1.86
N ARG A 455 7.10 18.40 -0.74
CA ARG A 455 7.08 17.05 -0.17
C ARG A 455 6.26 17.10 1.12
N PRO A 456 4.95 16.82 1.04
CA PRO A 456 4.06 16.98 2.19
C PRO A 456 4.45 16.07 3.36
N THR A 457 4.14 16.54 4.56
CA THR A 457 4.34 15.86 5.83
C THR A 457 3.00 15.47 6.44
N TRP A 458 2.82 14.19 6.79
CA TRP A 458 1.61 13.73 7.51
C TRP A 458 1.93 13.28 8.93
N LEU A 459 0.97 13.53 9.82
CA LEU A 459 1.14 13.46 11.27
C LEU A 459 0.08 12.57 11.92
N THR A 460 0.50 11.74 12.88
CA THR A 460 -0.40 11.23 13.91
C THR A 460 -0.68 12.33 14.94
N THR A 461 -1.91 12.34 15.46
CA THR A 461 -2.39 13.28 16.49
C THR A 461 -3.40 12.58 17.40
N ALA A 462 -3.82 13.24 18.49
CA ALA A 462 -4.90 12.75 19.34
C ALA A 462 -6.26 12.53 18.62
N THR A 463 -6.46 13.14 17.45
CA THR A 463 -7.66 12.97 16.61
C THR A 463 -7.44 12.13 15.35
N LYS A 464 -6.19 11.84 15.00
CA LYS A 464 -5.78 10.88 13.95
C LYS A 464 -4.69 9.97 14.53
N PRO A 465 -5.04 8.97 15.38
CA PRO A 465 -4.04 8.15 16.06
C PRO A 465 -3.24 7.25 15.11
N GLY A 466 -2.17 6.67 15.64
CA GLY A 466 -1.28 5.76 14.91
C GLY A 466 -0.32 5.09 15.88
N SER A 467 -0.88 4.27 16.78
CA SER A 467 -0.19 3.52 17.82
C SER A 467 0.77 2.46 17.26
N ASP A 468 0.58 2.08 15.99
CA ASP A 468 1.49 1.28 15.18
C ASP A 468 2.79 2.05 14.90
N VAL A 469 2.69 3.11 14.11
CA VAL A 469 3.78 4.05 13.76
C VAL A 469 4.50 4.58 15.00
N VAL A 470 3.74 4.95 16.03
CA VAL A 470 4.26 5.49 17.29
C VAL A 470 4.87 4.38 18.16
N GLY A 471 4.34 3.16 18.11
CA GLY A 471 4.88 1.99 18.80
C GLY A 471 6.28 1.64 18.31
N GLU A 472 6.46 1.47 17.01
CA GLU A 472 7.79 1.24 16.43
C GLU A 472 8.76 2.39 16.71
N ALA A 473 8.31 3.65 16.64
CA ALA A 473 9.15 4.81 16.97
C ALA A 473 9.65 4.76 18.43
N VAL A 474 8.80 4.34 19.38
CA VAL A 474 9.20 4.10 20.79
C VAL A 474 10.22 2.97 20.89
N ALA A 475 9.96 1.84 20.22
CA ALA A 475 10.86 0.68 20.24
C ALA A 475 12.24 1.03 19.70
N ALA A 476 12.30 1.74 18.56
CA ALA A 476 13.51 2.25 17.95
C ALA A 476 14.29 3.19 18.88
N LEU A 477 13.64 4.24 19.41
CA LEU A 477 14.28 5.20 20.32
C LEU A 477 14.83 4.53 21.59
N ALA A 478 14.07 3.59 22.18
CA ALA A 478 14.48 2.84 23.36
C ALA A 478 15.64 1.86 23.05
N ALA A 479 15.61 1.19 21.91
CA ALA A 479 16.67 0.27 21.48
C ALA A 479 17.99 1.00 21.19
N VAL A 480 17.94 2.12 20.46
CA VAL A 480 19.13 2.95 20.22
C VAL A 480 19.67 3.56 21.52
N ALA A 481 18.81 3.98 22.44
CA ALA A 481 19.24 4.42 23.77
C ALA A 481 20.02 3.34 24.53
N MET A 482 19.58 2.07 24.48
CA MET A 482 20.31 0.95 25.07
C MET A 482 21.66 0.69 24.38
N VAL A 483 21.74 0.80 23.05
CA VAL A 483 23.01 0.66 22.30
C VAL A 483 24.01 1.77 22.67
N VAL A 484 23.53 3.02 22.80
CA VAL A 484 24.38 4.15 23.23
C VAL A 484 24.84 3.96 24.68
N ALA A 485 23.94 3.53 25.57
CA ALA A 485 24.22 3.29 26.99
C ALA A 485 25.16 2.11 27.26
N ALA A 486 25.34 1.19 26.30
CA ALA A 486 26.31 0.10 26.42
C ALA A 486 27.77 0.58 26.43
N ASP A 487 28.10 1.64 25.68
CA ASP A 487 29.40 2.33 25.78
C ASP A 487 29.39 3.40 26.90
N GLU A 488 28.27 4.11 27.05
CA GLU A 488 28.16 5.34 27.84
C GLU A 488 26.93 5.29 28.76
N PRO A 489 26.99 4.59 29.92
CA PRO A 489 25.80 4.35 30.76
C PRO A 489 25.08 5.60 31.30
N ALA A 490 25.71 6.78 31.21
CA ALA A 490 25.15 8.08 31.60
C ALA A 490 25.04 9.07 30.42
N SER A 491 25.00 8.58 29.17
CA SER A 491 24.97 9.44 27.97
C SER A 491 23.73 10.33 27.94
N PRO A 492 23.87 11.66 27.82
CA PRO A 492 22.73 12.58 27.67
C PRO A 492 21.87 12.26 26.46
N VAL A 493 22.47 11.73 25.39
CA VAL A 493 21.75 11.31 24.17
C VAL A 493 20.81 10.14 24.49
N ALA A 494 21.30 9.09 25.15
CA ALA A 494 20.46 7.96 25.56
C ALA A 494 19.32 8.41 26.49
N ALA A 495 19.60 9.34 27.41
CA ALA A 495 18.58 9.92 28.28
C ALA A 495 17.51 10.71 27.50
N GLN A 496 17.89 11.50 26.50
CA GLN A 496 16.97 12.26 25.64
C GLN A 496 16.12 11.35 24.75
N LEU A 497 16.72 10.33 24.13
CA LEU A 497 15.98 9.32 23.34
C LEU A 497 14.89 8.65 24.20
N LEU A 498 15.19 8.34 25.46
CA LEU A 498 14.22 7.79 26.41
C LEU A 498 13.15 8.80 26.89
N VAL A 499 13.39 10.12 26.82
CA VAL A 499 12.33 11.13 27.03
C VAL A 499 11.29 11.03 25.92
N HIS A 500 11.73 11.10 24.65
CA HIS A 500 10.83 10.99 23.50
C HIS A 500 10.10 9.64 23.49
N ALA A 501 10.80 8.53 23.79
CA ALA A 501 10.19 7.21 23.90
C ALA A 501 9.10 7.13 25.00
N ARG A 502 9.28 7.76 26.16
CA ARG A 502 8.22 7.79 27.21
C ARG A 502 7.01 8.61 26.80
N GLN A 503 7.21 9.77 26.16
CA GLN A 503 6.13 10.66 25.71
C GLN A 503 5.33 10.04 24.57
N LEU A 504 6.01 9.52 23.54
CA LEU A 504 5.40 8.81 22.42
C LEU A 504 4.63 7.57 22.89
N TYR A 505 5.16 6.80 23.86
CA TYR A 505 4.44 5.66 24.41
C TYR A 505 3.17 6.07 25.15
N ALA A 506 3.22 7.15 25.94
CA ALA A 506 2.06 7.68 26.63
C ALA A 506 0.99 8.19 25.65
N PHE A 507 1.41 8.80 24.53
CA PHE A 507 0.55 9.20 23.42
C PHE A 507 -0.12 8.00 22.73
N GLY A 508 0.68 7.05 22.20
CA GLY A 508 0.18 5.86 21.49
C GLY A 508 -0.69 4.95 22.35
N LYS A 509 -0.49 4.93 23.68
CA LYS A 509 -1.34 4.22 24.65
C LYS A 509 -2.64 4.97 24.99
N ALA A 510 -2.62 6.30 25.01
CA ALA A 510 -3.80 7.12 25.32
C ALA A 510 -4.77 7.26 24.13
N PHE A 511 -4.26 7.20 22.90
CA PHE A 511 -5.04 7.33 21.67
C PHE A 511 -4.83 6.09 20.78
N PRO A 512 -5.50 4.96 21.09
CA PRO A 512 -5.33 3.70 20.36
C PRO A 512 -5.92 3.75 18.95
N GLY A 513 -5.14 3.33 17.95
CA GLY A 513 -5.59 3.11 16.57
C GLY A 513 -4.44 2.92 15.60
N ALA A 514 -4.64 2.18 14.51
CA ALA A 514 -3.63 1.99 13.46
C ALA A 514 -3.67 3.17 12.47
N TRP A 515 -2.51 3.70 12.09
CA TRP A 515 -2.32 4.84 11.20
C TRP A 515 -3.08 4.67 9.88
N SER A 516 -3.12 3.46 9.33
CA SER A 516 -3.81 3.17 8.07
C SER A 516 -5.35 3.32 8.15
N LEU A 517 -5.92 3.18 9.35
CA LEU A 517 -7.37 3.12 9.61
C LEU A 517 -7.95 4.41 10.20
N THR A 518 -7.12 5.42 10.50
CA THR A 518 -7.50 6.62 11.27
C THR A 518 -7.70 7.87 10.43
N SER A 519 -7.96 7.69 9.12
CA SER A 519 -8.29 8.75 8.17
C SER A 519 -9.53 8.39 7.38
N ASP A 520 -10.39 9.37 7.13
CA ASP A 520 -11.55 9.26 6.26
C ASP A 520 -11.13 8.74 4.85
N GLU A 521 -11.92 7.82 4.29
CA GLU A 521 -11.62 7.15 3.02
C GLU A 521 -11.67 8.12 1.82
N GLY A 522 -10.51 8.64 1.40
CA GLY A 522 -10.37 9.42 0.16
C GLY A 522 -9.33 10.54 0.12
N ASP A 523 -8.49 10.70 1.16
CA ASP A 523 -7.74 11.94 1.43
C ASP A 523 -6.19 11.79 1.45
N TYR A 524 -5.62 10.64 1.05
CA TYR A 524 -4.17 10.34 1.17
C TYR A 524 -3.60 9.51 0.01
N PRO A 525 -2.30 9.63 -0.30
CA PRO A 525 -1.56 8.71 -1.18
C PRO A 525 -1.30 7.35 -0.49
N TYR A 526 -0.69 6.41 -1.23
CA TYR A 526 -0.27 5.10 -0.72
C TYR A 526 0.55 5.20 0.58
N ARG A 527 0.30 4.27 1.50
CA ARG A 527 1.03 4.11 2.77
C ARG A 527 1.29 2.64 3.06
N TYR A 528 2.34 2.38 3.84
CA TYR A 528 2.50 1.14 4.59
C TYR A 528 1.33 1.00 5.58
N GLY A 529 0.57 -0.09 5.47
CA GLY A 529 -0.79 -0.17 6.02
C GLY A 529 -1.02 -1.33 6.98
N ASN A 530 -0.79 -1.09 8.27
CA ASN A 530 -1.05 -2.06 9.35
C ASN A 530 -2.53 -2.03 9.79
N HIS A 531 -3.10 -3.19 10.15
CA HIS A 531 -4.45 -3.35 10.70
C HIS A 531 -4.49 -3.69 12.20
N VAL A 532 -3.34 -4.00 12.81
CA VAL A 532 -3.18 -4.44 14.20
C VAL A 532 -2.02 -3.66 14.84
N TRP A 533 -2.35 -2.61 15.58
CA TRP A 533 -1.39 -1.76 16.30
C TRP A 533 -0.93 -2.35 17.65
N GLN A 534 -1.53 -3.47 18.06
CA GLN A 534 -1.36 -4.06 19.38
C GLN A 534 0.03 -4.69 19.55
N ASP A 535 0.67 -5.19 18.48
CA ASP A 535 1.98 -5.80 18.57
C ASP A 535 3.17 -4.83 18.42
N ASP A 536 3.02 -3.71 17.72
CA ASP A 536 3.95 -2.57 17.78
C ASP A 536 3.97 -1.99 19.21
N MET A 537 2.80 -1.85 19.84
CA MET A 537 2.69 -1.41 21.24
C MET A 537 3.20 -2.46 22.25
N LEU A 538 3.16 -3.75 21.91
CA LEU A 538 3.88 -4.81 22.64
C LEU A 538 5.40 -4.62 22.50
N TRP A 539 5.92 -4.39 21.30
CA TRP A 539 7.35 -4.23 21.05
C TRP A 539 7.90 -2.99 21.74
N ALA A 540 7.19 -1.87 21.63
CA ALA A 540 7.42 -0.65 22.41
C ALA A 540 7.48 -0.93 23.92
N ALA A 541 6.48 -1.62 24.47
CA ALA A 541 6.43 -1.96 25.89
C ALA A 541 7.56 -2.91 26.30
N ALA A 542 7.89 -3.90 25.47
CA ALA A 542 8.96 -4.86 25.71
C ALA A 542 10.35 -4.21 25.66
N MET A 543 10.59 -3.29 24.71
CA MET A 543 11.82 -2.49 24.65
C MET A 543 11.95 -1.55 25.85
N MET A 544 10.87 -0.88 26.26
CA MET A 544 10.87 0.00 27.44
C MET A 544 11.05 -0.78 28.76
N CYS A 545 10.51 -2.00 28.84
CA CYS A 545 10.76 -2.97 29.91
C CYS A 545 12.24 -3.41 29.94
N ARG A 546 12.81 -3.75 28.77
CA ARG A 546 14.24 -4.11 28.62
C ARG A 546 15.16 -2.97 29.04
N ALA A 547 14.83 -1.74 28.62
CA ALA A 547 15.52 -0.49 28.97
C ALA A 547 15.29 -0.05 30.44
N GLY A 548 14.63 -0.86 31.26
CA GLY A 548 14.51 -0.65 32.71
C GLY A 548 13.67 0.56 33.11
N GLN A 549 12.80 1.09 32.23
CA GLN A 549 12.06 2.34 32.46
C GLN A 549 10.95 2.25 33.51
N GLY A 550 10.72 1.07 34.08
CA GLY A 550 9.80 0.83 35.20
C GLY A 550 8.96 -0.44 35.01
N ALA A 551 8.42 -0.97 36.11
CA ALA A 551 7.63 -2.20 36.10
C ALA A 551 6.34 -2.11 35.26
N GLY A 552 5.79 -0.89 35.07
CA GLY A 552 4.58 -0.66 34.25
C GLY A 552 4.73 -1.17 32.82
N TYR A 553 5.85 -0.85 32.14
CA TYR A 553 6.12 -1.30 30.78
C TYR A 553 6.21 -2.83 30.66
N CYS A 554 6.72 -3.52 31.68
CA CYS A 554 6.78 -4.99 31.69
C CYS A 554 5.39 -5.61 31.86
N ALA A 555 4.51 -5.01 32.67
CA ALA A 555 3.11 -5.43 32.79
C ALA A 555 2.31 -5.13 31.51
N ASP A 556 2.53 -3.95 30.91
CA ASP A 556 1.91 -3.57 29.63
C ASP A 556 2.34 -4.50 28.49
N ALA A 557 3.61 -4.89 28.43
CA ALA A 557 4.09 -5.85 27.43
C ALA A 557 3.39 -7.22 27.58
N VAL A 558 3.15 -7.69 28.81
CA VAL A 558 2.33 -8.90 29.04
C VAL A 558 0.88 -8.69 28.60
N THR A 559 0.29 -7.52 28.85
CA THR A 559 -1.08 -7.18 28.41
C THR A 559 -1.19 -7.19 26.88
N TYR A 560 -0.32 -6.46 26.18
CA TYR A 560 -0.33 -6.39 24.70
C TYR A 560 0.02 -7.73 24.07
N TRP A 561 0.94 -8.52 24.66
CA TRP A 561 1.19 -9.89 24.22
C TRP A 561 -0.07 -10.74 24.25
N ASN A 562 -0.82 -10.73 25.35
CA ASN A 562 -2.07 -11.48 25.43
C ASN A 562 -3.15 -10.95 24.45
N ALA A 563 -3.23 -9.64 24.24
CA ALA A 563 -4.18 -9.03 23.29
C ALA A 563 -3.91 -9.48 21.84
N ALA A 564 -2.70 -9.24 21.33
CA ALA A 564 -2.27 -9.70 20.01
C ALA A 564 -2.32 -11.24 19.89
N ALA A 565 -1.97 -11.96 20.97
CA ALA A 565 -2.02 -13.41 20.98
C ALA A 565 -3.42 -13.97 20.73
N ASN A 566 -4.44 -13.32 21.32
CA ASN A 566 -5.86 -13.66 21.20
C ASN A 566 -6.48 -13.20 19.87
N MET A 567 -5.96 -12.12 19.25
CA MET A 567 -6.42 -11.60 17.95
C MET A 567 -6.01 -12.45 16.75
N GLY A 568 -5.06 -13.39 16.91
CA GLY A 568 -4.57 -14.22 15.80
C GLY A 568 -3.24 -13.75 15.19
N VAL A 569 -2.57 -12.77 15.79
CA VAL A 569 -1.29 -12.23 15.31
C VAL A 569 -0.17 -13.28 15.43
N GLY A 570 0.73 -13.37 14.44
CA GLY A 570 1.90 -14.26 14.52
C GLY A 570 1.60 -15.76 14.38
N TRP A 571 0.37 -16.19 14.07
CA TRP A 571 0.05 -17.61 13.86
C TRP A 571 0.50 -18.18 12.51
N SER A 572 0.84 -17.35 11.52
CA SER A 572 1.35 -17.81 10.21
C SER A 572 2.38 -16.86 9.57
N SER A 573 2.66 -15.72 10.19
CA SER A 573 3.62 -14.71 9.77
C SER A 573 5.02 -14.90 10.39
N GLY A 574 6.00 -14.22 9.81
CA GLY A 574 7.33 -14.05 10.38
C GLY A 574 7.38 -12.89 11.39
N MET A 575 8.55 -12.28 11.53
CA MET A 575 8.67 -10.89 11.98
C MET A 575 8.87 -10.01 10.74
N ASP A 576 8.26 -8.84 10.69
CA ASP A 576 8.39 -7.84 9.62
C ASP A 576 7.79 -6.51 10.11
N TRP A 577 7.84 -5.47 9.27
CA TRP A 577 7.37 -4.13 9.63
C TRP A 577 5.87 -4.02 9.97
N ASP A 578 5.08 -5.05 9.62
CA ASP A 578 3.64 -5.16 9.91
C ASP A 578 3.37 -6.14 11.08
N ASN A 579 4.41 -6.78 11.61
CA ASN A 579 4.28 -7.86 12.60
C ASN A 579 5.44 -7.92 13.61
N ALA A 580 5.43 -7.02 14.58
CA ALA A 580 6.41 -7.00 15.67
C ALA A 580 6.19 -8.12 16.72
N PHE A 581 5.05 -8.85 16.67
CA PHE A 581 4.68 -9.85 17.67
C PHE A 581 5.75 -10.94 17.89
N ASN A 582 6.33 -11.47 16.81
CA ASN A 582 7.25 -12.60 16.88
C ASN A 582 8.64 -12.20 17.41
N GLU A 583 9.14 -11.01 17.05
CA GLU A 583 10.41 -10.48 17.57
C GLU A 583 10.30 -10.03 19.04
N ALA A 584 9.21 -9.37 19.40
CA ALA A 584 8.90 -9.07 20.80
C ALA A 584 8.80 -10.36 21.65
N SER A 585 8.13 -11.39 21.13
CA SER A 585 8.02 -12.70 21.78
C SER A 585 9.40 -13.34 22.04
N VAL A 586 10.29 -13.41 21.05
CA VAL A 586 11.62 -14.01 21.28
C VAL A 586 12.54 -13.13 22.13
N MET A 587 12.38 -11.79 22.11
CA MET A 587 13.07 -10.90 23.03
C MET A 587 12.63 -11.08 24.48
N MET A 588 11.31 -11.26 24.73
CA MET A 588 10.77 -11.44 26.08
C MET A 588 11.35 -12.67 26.79
N LEU A 589 11.73 -13.73 26.04
CA LEU A 589 12.41 -14.90 26.58
C LEU A 589 13.78 -14.58 27.23
N GLY A 590 14.40 -13.46 26.84
CA GLY A 590 15.61 -12.93 27.46
C GLY A 590 15.41 -12.15 28.76
N MET A 591 14.16 -11.85 29.14
CA MET A 591 13.81 -11.00 30.28
C MET A 591 13.30 -11.81 31.49
N ALA A 592 13.93 -12.95 31.76
CA ALA A 592 13.59 -13.85 32.87
C ALA A 592 13.84 -13.26 34.28
N ASP A 593 14.51 -12.10 34.36
CA ASP A 593 14.64 -11.26 35.56
C ASP A 593 13.44 -10.32 35.78
N LYS A 594 12.63 -10.08 34.74
CA LYS A 594 11.50 -9.12 34.74
C LYS A 594 10.12 -9.77 34.58
N LEU A 595 10.06 -10.93 33.93
CA LEU A 595 8.81 -11.59 33.52
C LEU A 595 8.64 -12.95 34.22
N SER A 596 7.40 -13.35 34.47
CA SER A 596 7.13 -14.57 35.26
C SER A 596 7.47 -15.84 34.46
N PRO A 597 8.01 -16.90 35.10
CA PRO A 597 8.32 -18.16 34.42
C PRO A 597 7.10 -18.81 33.73
N ALA A 598 5.89 -18.61 34.27
CA ALA A 598 4.65 -19.09 33.67
C ALA A 598 4.30 -18.34 32.38
N PHE A 599 4.45 -17.01 32.35
CA PHE A 599 4.27 -16.23 31.13
C PHE A 599 5.30 -16.63 30.07
N LEU A 600 6.58 -16.74 30.46
CA LEU A 600 7.65 -17.13 29.52
C LEU A 600 7.51 -18.57 29.00
N ALA A 601 6.83 -19.47 29.72
CA ALA A 601 6.46 -20.78 29.21
C ALA A 601 5.39 -20.70 28.10
N ASN A 602 4.40 -19.81 28.24
CA ASN A 602 3.39 -19.56 27.21
C ASN A 602 4.00 -18.94 25.94
N VAL A 603 4.86 -17.92 26.11
CA VAL A 603 5.63 -17.31 25.02
C VAL A 603 6.47 -18.38 24.29
N ARG A 604 7.19 -19.21 25.06
CA ARG A 604 8.00 -20.30 24.49
C ARG A 604 7.16 -21.30 23.70
N THR A 605 6.03 -21.76 24.25
CA THR A 605 5.13 -22.71 23.59
C THR A 605 4.60 -22.16 22.25
N ARG A 606 4.25 -20.86 22.20
CA ARG A 606 3.80 -20.22 20.96
C ARG A 606 4.92 -20.06 19.94
N MET A 607 6.13 -19.69 20.38
CA MET A 607 7.29 -19.60 19.49
C MET A 607 7.74 -20.97 18.98
N ASP A 608 7.78 -22.00 19.82
CA ASP A 608 8.05 -23.38 19.39
C ASP A 608 7.07 -23.80 18.29
N TRP A 609 5.79 -23.44 18.41
CA TRP A 609 4.78 -23.75 17.39
C TRP A 609 4.98 -22.94 16.09
N ASN A 610 5.12 -21.60 16.15
CA ASN A 610 5.38 -20.77 14.95
C ASN A 610 6.66 -21.23 14.23
N LEU A 611 7.77 -21.36 14.95
CA LEU A 611 9.07 -21.72 14.39
C LEU A 611 9.07 -23.11 13.74
N ASN A 612 8.16 -24.00 14.15
CA ASN A 612 7.95 -25.31 13.52
C ASN A 612 7.24 -25.25 12.17
N LEU A 613 6.36 -24.27 11.91
CA LEU A 613 5.73 -24.08 10.59
C LEU A 613 6.78 -23.85 9.51
N TRP A 614 7.83 -23.10 9.83
CA TRP A 614 8.98 -22.85 8.96
C TRP A 614 9.83 -24.10 8.64
N HIS A 615 9.47 -25.30 9.11
CA HIS A 615 10.13 -26.58 8.78
C HIS A 615 9.19 -27.58 8.06
N VAL A 616 8.08 -27.12 7.48
CA VAL A 616 7.23 -27.96 6.59
C VAL A 616 8.05 -28.59 5.46
N SER A 617 7.66 -29.79 5.02
CA SER A 617 8.29 -30.50 3.89
C SER A 617 7.58 -30.28 2.55
N THR A 618 6.63 -29.34 2.49
CA THR A 618 5.83 -29.06 1.30
C THR A 618 6.64 -28.30 0.26
N LEU A 619 6.87 -28.91 -0.91
CA LEU A 619 7.41 -28.21 -2.08
C LEU A 619 6.37 -27.23 -2.63
N CYS A 620 6.83 -26.09 -3.15
CA CYS A 620 5.99 -25.15 -3.90
C CYS A 620 5.58 -25.78 -5.25
N THR A 621 4.43 -26.46 -5.27
CA THR A 621 3.87 -27.02 -6.50
C THR A 621 3.13 -25.96 -7.31
N ALA A 622 3.28 -25.98 -8.64
CA ALA A 622 2.45 -25.21 -9.56
C ALA A 622 0.94 -25.50 -9.31
N PRO A 623 0.04 -24.52 -9.52
CA PRO A 623 -1.10 -24.35 -8.63
C PRO A 623 -2.29 -25.27 -8.92
N PRO A 624 -3.19 -25.47 -7.93
CA PRO A 624 -4.58 -25.83 -8.19
C PRO A 624 -5.22 -24.80 -9.13
N ALA A 625 -6.14 -25.21 -10.00
CA ALA A 625 -6.70 -24.34 -11.02
C ALA A 625 -7.57 -23.20 -10.43
N GLY A 626 -6.95 -22.04 -10.24
CA GLY A 626 -7.58 -20.79 -9.86
C GLY A 626 -6.68 -19.63 -10.27
N THR A 627 -7.01 -18.97 -11.37
CA THR A 627 -6.36 -17.73 -11.78
C THR A 627 -6.81 -16.61 -10.85
N ASP A 628 -5.84 -15.85 -10.35
CA ASP A 628 -6.00 -14.44 -10.01
C ASP A 628 -6.62 -13.65 -11.20
N SER A 629 -7.06 -12.41 -10.94
CA SER A 629 -7.68 -11.56 -11.98
C SER A 629 -6.69 -11.05 -13.05
N ASN A 630 -5.39 -11.27 -12.88
CA ASN A 630 -4.33 -10.61 -13.64
C ASN A 630 -3.66 -11.58 -14.64
N GLY A 631 -3.76 -12.89 -14.39
CA GLY A 631 -3.20 -13.96 -15.21
C GLY A 631 -1.73 -14.29 -14.92
N ASP A 632 -1.19 -13.85 -13.78
CA ASP A 632 0.23 -14.00 -13.43
C ASP A 632 0.55 -15.28 -12.62
N GLY A 633 -0.46 -15.87 -11.96
CA GLY A 633 -0.32 -17.09 -11.15
C GLY A 633 0.25 -16.85 -9.75
N LEU A 634 0.25 -15.60 -9.28
CA LEU A 634 0.96 -15.19 -8.07
C LEU A 634 0.01 -15.16 -6.86
N VAL A 635 -0.29 -16.36 -6.34
CA VAL A 635 -1.14 -16.51 -5.15
C VAL A 635 -0.32 -16.23 -3.87
N ASP A 636 -0.64 -15.12 -3.21
CA ASP A 636 -0.28 -14.85 -1.80
C ASP A 636 -1.32 -15.47 -0.88
N ASP A 637 -1.21 -16.78 -0.67
CA ASP A 637 -2.03 -17.59 0.24
C ASP A 637 -1.48 -17.66 1.68
N GLY A 638 -0.35 -17.01 1.93
CA GLY A 638 0.40 -17.10 3.19
C GLY A 638 0.97 -18.50 3.47
N HIS A 639 0.92 -19.42 2.50
CA HIS A 639 1.33 -20.80 2.70
C HIS A 639 2.85 -20.96 2.60
N ILE A 640 3.48 -21.32 3.72
CA ILE A 640 4.92 -21.64 3.76
C ILE A 640 5.22 -22.87 2.88
N CYS A 641 6.03 -22.72 1.84
CA CYS A 641 6.49 -23.82 0.98
C CYS A 641 7.98 -23.70 0.63
N TYR A 642 8.57 -24.76 0.07
CA TYR A 642 9.96 -24.80 -0.36
C TYR A 642 10.10 -24.83 -1.87
N SER A 643 10.97 -23.97 -2.41
CA SER A 643 11.38 -24.02 -3.80
C SER A 643 12.12 -25.34 -4.12
N PRO A 644 12.29 -25.71 -5.40
CA PRO A 644 13.07 -26.91 -5.78
C PRO A 644 14.52 -26.92 -5.26
N ARG A 645 15.19 -25.78 -5.10
CA ARG A 645 16.51 -25.64 -4.44
C ARG A 645 16.42 -25.61 -2.90
N GLY A 646 15.23 -25.40 -2.35
CA GLY A 646 14.94 -25.46 -0.93
C GLY A 646 15.20 -24.16 -0.17
N LEU A 647 14.96 -23.02 -0.82
CA LEU A 647 14.63 -21.78 -0.14
C LEU A 647 13.15 -21.83 0.28
N VAL A 648 12.81 -21.24 1.42
CA VAL A 648 11.42 -21.10 1.84
C VAL A 648 10.76 -19.89 1.17
N HIS A 649 9.47 -19.99 0.86
CA HIS A 649 8.60 -18.89 0.44
C HIS A 649 7.36 -18.85 1.32
N GLN A 650 6.76 -17.68 1.49
CA GLN A 650 5.50 -17.47 2.20
C GLN A 650 4.59 -16.51 1.40
N MET A 651 5.14 -15.35 1.04
CA MET A 651 4.58 -14.39 0.08
C MET A 651 5.59 -14.10 -1.03
N GLN A 652 5.15 -13.51 -2.14
CA GLN A 652 6.03 -13.10 -3.24
C GLN A 652 6.93 -11.91 -2.86
N TRP A 653 6.32 -10.86 -2.27
CA TRP A 653 6.94 -9.58 -1.96
C TRP A 653 8.01 -9.72 -0.88
N GLY A 654 9.27 -9.46 -1.23
CA GLY A 654 10.38 -9.62 -0.30
C GLY A 654 10.52 -11.07 0.21
N THR A 655 10.44 -12.06 -0.68
CA THR A 655 10.73 -13.48 -0.38
C THR A 655 11.99 -13.66 0.48
N LEU A 656 13.07 -12.95 0.16
CA LEU A 656 14.34 -13.05 0.90
C LEU A 656 14.30 -12.28 2.23
N ARG A 657 13.62 -11.12 2.28
CA ARG A 657 13.30 -10.39 3.53
C ARG A 657 12.60 -11.30 4.53
N VAL A 658 11.49 -11.92 4.12
CA VAL A 658 10.70 -12.84 4.97
C VAL A 658 11.56 -14.01 5.47
N THR A 659 12.32 -14.62 4.56
CA THR A 659 13.19 -15.76 4.89
C THR A 659 14.32 -15.36 5.86
N ALA A 660 14.93 -14.19 5.67
CA ALA A 660 16.01 -13.69 6.50
C ALA A 660 15.49 -13.27 7.88
N ASN A 661 14.30 -12.67 7.94
CA ASN A 661 13.59 -12.36 9.18
C ASN A 661 13.27 -13.64 9.97
N ALA A 662 12.71 -14.67 9.33
CA ALA A 662 12.48 -15.97 9.98
C ALA A 662 13.81 -16.65 10.43
N ALA A 663 14.91 -16.43 9.72
CA ALA A 663 16.24 -16.89 10.12
C ALA A 663 16.73 -16.14 11.38
N ALA A 664 16.50 -14.82 11.46
CA ALA A 664 16.79 -14.01 12.63
C ALA A 664 15.98 -14.44 13.86
N THR A 665 14.65 -14.61 13.73
CA THR A 665 13.78 -15.07 14.81
C THR A 665 14.28 -16.40 15.38
N LYS A 666 14.67 -17.35 14.51
CA LYS A 666 15.23 -18.66 14.90
C LYS A 666 16.59 -18.54 15.58
N LEU A 667 17.48 -17.68 15.09
CA LEU A 667 18.82 -17.49 15.68
C LEU A 667 18.73 -16.85 17.07
N VAL A 668 17.91 -15.81 17.26
CA VAL A 668 17.67 -15.20 18.58
C VAL A 668 16.93 -16.16 19.52
N TYR A 669 15.90 -16.87 19.05
CA TYR A 669 15.25 -17.92 19.84
C TYR A 669 16.25 -18.96 20.35
N SER A 670 17.17 -19.40 19.47
CA SER A 670 18.22 -20.38 19.79
C SER A 670 19.31 -19.89 20.77
N LYS A 671 19.29 -18.60 21.15
CA LYS A 671 20.11 -18.01 22.23
C LYS A 671 19.40 -18.11 23.59
N TYR A 672 18.07 -18.14 23.59
CA TYR A 672 17.21 -18.20 24.78
C TYR A 672 16.60 -19.59 25.03
N THR A 673 16.90 -20.59 24.21
CA THR A 673 16.78 -22.02 24.54
C THR A 673 18.01 -22.51 25.30
N THR A 674 17.91 -23.70 25.91
CA THR A 674 19.11 -24.38 26.43
C THR A 674 20.03 -24.77 25.27
N ALA A 675 21.29 -24.34 25.37
CA ALA A 675 22.29 -24.59 24.33
C ALA A 675 22.44 -26.09 24.04
N ASN A 676 22.49 -26.45 22.75
CA ASN A 676 22.70 -27.80 22.24
C ASN A 676 21.58 -28.82 22.54
N THR A 677 20.32 -28.38 22.64
CA THR A 677 19.20 -29.29 22.33
C THR A 677 19.13 -29.55 20.82
N ALA A 678 18.57 -30.71 20.42
CA ALA A 678 18.37 -31.07 19.01
C ALA A 678 17.50 -30.05 18.25
N ASP A 679 16.54 -29.39 18.93
CA ASP A 679 15.80 -28.30 18.29
C ASP A 679 16.66 -27.04 18.13
N THR A 680 17.41 -26.61 19.15
CA THR A 680 18.35 -25.47 19.05
C THR A 680 19.31 -25.65 17.85
N GLN A 681 19.83 -26.87 17.67
CA GLN A 681 20.65 -27.27 16.53
C GLN A 681 19.87 -27.13 15.20
N ARG A 682 18.66 -27.70 15.13
CA ARG A 682 17.75 -27.63 13.97
C ARG A 682 17.39 -26.20 13.58
N GLN A 683 17.07 -25.31 14.53
CA GLN A 683 16.74 -23.90 14.23
C GLN A 683 17.95 -23.16 13.64
N ARG A 684 19.14 -23.30 14.26
CA ARG A 684 20.38 -22.66 13.78
C ARG A 684 20.81 -23.18 12.41
N CYS A 685 20.76 -24.49 12.20
CA CYS A 685 21.17 -25.11 10.93
C CYS A 685 20.20 -24.81 9.78
N TRP A 686 18.92 -24.67 10.08
CA TRP A 686 17.95 -24.14 9.13
C TRP A 686 18.27 -22.70 8.73
N ALA A 687 18.49 -21.82 9.71
CA ALA A 687 18.80 -20.41 9.47
C ALA A 687 20.10 -20.26 8.65
N ARG A 688 21.13 -21.03 8.99
CA ARG A 688 22.37 -21.12 8.19
C ARG A 688 22.10 -21.55 6.76
N ARG A 689 21.32 -22.62 6.52
CA ARG A 689 21.02 -23.08 5.15
C ARG A 689 20.31 -21.99 4.33
N GLN A 690 19.30 -21.35 4.90
CA GLN A 690 18.54 -20.31 4.19
C GLN A 690 19.44 -19.10 3.86
N MET A 691 20.18 -18.56 4.83
CA MET A 691 21.09 -17.44 4.62
C MET A 691 22.19 -17.76 3.59
N ARG A 692 22.78 -18.97 3.63
CA ARG A 692 23.80 -19.38 2.66
C ARG A 692 23.27 -19.48 1.23
N LEU A 693 22.01 -19.88 1.03
CA LEU A 693 21.37 -19.84 -0.30
C LEU A 693 21.30 -18.41 -0.84
N MET A 694 21.04 -17.40 0.00
CA MET A 694 21.03 -15.98 -0.41
C MET A 694 22.43 -15.46 -0.79
N LEU A 695 23.47 -15.95 -0.10
CA LEU A 695 24.83 -15.41 -0.18
C LEU A 695 25.68 -16.05 -1.30
N GLY A 696 25.32 -17.24 -1.79
CA GLY A 696 26.01 -17.85 -2.92
C GLY A 696 25.76 -19.35 -3.16
N ASP A 697 25.29 -20.12 -2.17
CA ASP A 697 25.12 -21.59 -2.31
C ASP A 697 24.07 -21.98 -3.37
N TRP A 698 23.22 -21.04 -3.80
CA TRP A 698 22.33 -21.15 -4.97
C TRP A 698 23.07 -21.28 -6.31
N GLY A 699 24.34 -20.88 -6.35
CA GLY A 699 25.12 -20.60 -7.56
C GLY A 699 25.20 -19.10 -7.90
N ARG A 700 24.41 -18.26 -7.23
CA ARG A 700 24.50 -16.79 -7.24
C ARG A 700 24.27 -16.22 -5.84
N SER A 701 24.75 -15.00 -5.62
CA SER A 701 24.35 -14.12 -4.53
C SER A 701 23.10 -13.33 -4.92
N PHE A 702 22.28 -12.97 -3.93
CA PHE A 702 21.16 -12.03 -4.04
C PHE A 702 21.43 -10.72 -3.28
N VAL A 703 22.68 -10.51 -2.83
CA VAL A 703 23.12 -9.29 -2.15
C VAL A 703 23.93 -8.46 -3.15
N VAL A 704 23.49 -7.23 -3.42
CA VAL A 704 24.07 -6.33 -4.42
C VAL A 704 25.56 -6.08 -4.12
N GLY A 705 26.41 -6.23 -5.15
CA GLY A 705 27.86 -5.99 -5.05
C GLY A 705 28.63 -6.99 -4.17
N VAL A 706 28.05 -8.15 -3.84
CA VAL A 706 28.62 -9.13 -2.89
C VAL A 706 28.56 -10.54 -3.48
N GLY A 707 29.64 -11.32 -3.36
CA GLY A 707 29.66 -12.74 -3.75
C GLY A 707 29.68 -13.00 -5.26
N ASN A 708 29.24 -14.20 -5.67
CA ASN A 708 29.23 -14.61 -7.08
C ASN A 708 27.97 -14.14 -7.80
N ASN A 709 28.11 -13.52 -8.98
CA ASN A 709 27.00 -13.08 -9.84
C ASN A 709 25.83 -12.37 -9.09
N PRO A 710 26.11 -11.33 -8.27
CA PRO A 710 25.07 -10.59 -7.55
C PRO A 710 24.14 -9.82 -8.49
N PRO A 711 22.99 -9.33 -7.99
CA PRO A 711 22.14 -8.40 -8.71
C PRO A 711 22.91 -7.15 -9.11
N GLN A 712 22.68 -6.68 -10.34
CA GLN A 712 23.32 -5.48 -10.90
C GLN A 712 22.30 -4.40 -11.24
N ARG A 713 21.00 -4.72 -11.24
CA ARG A 713 19.89 -3.82 -11.60
C ARG A 713 18.82 -3.73 -10.50
N PRO A 714 19.18 -3.48 -9.22
CA PRO A 714 18.16 -3.26 -8.20
C PRO A 714 17.26 -2.06 -8.57
N HIS A 715 15.97 -2.22 -8.32
CA HIS A 715 14.94 -1.19 -8.44
C HIS A 715 15.21 -0.08 -7.42
N HIS A 716 16.08 0.86 -7.77
CA HIS A 716 16.55 1.91 -6.86
C HIS A 716 17.06 3.15 -7.61
N SER A 717 16.38 4.27 -7.40
CA SER A 717 16.41 5.47 -8.25
C SER A 717 17.72 6.25 -8.14
N SER A 718 18.25 6.44 -6.93
CA SER A 718 19.52 7.16 -6.75
C SER A 718 20.74 6.41 -7.34
N SER A 719 20.76 5.07 -7.30
CA SER A 719 21.95 4.28 -7.71
C SER A 719 21.98 3.90 -9.20
N MET A 720 20.83 3.94 -9.88
CA MET A 720 20.76 3.79 -11.34
C MET A 720 21.22 5.05 -12.10
N CYS A 721 21.40 6.18 -11.40
CA CYS A 721 22.06 7.37 -11.92
C CYS A 721 23.60 7.22 -12.00
N ASP A 722 24.21 7.90 -12.97
CA ASP A 722 25.67 8.00 -13.16
C ASP A 722 26.34 8.71 -11.95
N PRO A 723 27.52 8.30 -11.44
CA PRO A 723 28.17 9.00 -10.33
C PRO A 723 28.52 10.48 -10.60
N ASP A 724 28.65 10.92 -11.85
CA ASP A 724 28.88 12.31 -12.23
C ASP A 724 27.58 13.12 -12.21
N TYR A 725 27.51 14.18 -11.39
CA TYR A 725 26.30 15.00 -11.21
C TYR A 725 26.04 15.97 -12.36
N SER A 726 26.99 16.16 -13.28
CA SER A 726 26.77 16.89 -14.54
C SER A 726 25.89 16.11 -15.52
N VAL A 727 25.79 14.79 -15.36
CA VAL A 727 24.86 13.93 -16.11
C VAL A 727 23.46 14.05 -15.49
N VAL A 728 22.49 14.55 -16.27
CA VAL A 728 21.09 14.62 -15.84
C VAL A 728 20.54 13.21 -15.65
N CYS A 729 19.83 12.98 -14.53
CA CYS A 729 19.10 11.74 -14.30
C CYS A 729 17.58 11.99 -14.48
N ASP A 730 17.03 11.45 -15.57
CA ASP A 730 15.67 11.68 -16.06
C ASP A 730 14.92 10.37 -16.40
N GLY A 731 15.53 9.21 -16.16
CA GLY A 731 14.96 7.90 -16.50
C GLY A 731 15.03 7.50 -17.97
N ASN A 732 15.79 8.22 -18.83
CA ASN A 732 15.80 7.93 -20.26
C ASN A 732 16.21 6.48 -20.59
N THR A 733 15.48 5.85 -21.52
CA THR A 733 15.38 4.38 -21.61
C THR A 733 16.70 3.65 -21.89
N ALA A 734 17.70 4.32 -22.48
CA ALA A 734 19.02 3.75 -22.74
C ALA A 734 19.82 3.37 -21.46
N ALA A 735 19.41 3.87 -20.28
CA ALA A 735 19.95 3.48 -18.98
C ALA A 735 19.26 2.25 -18.38
N LEU A 736 17.99 1.98 -18.75
CA LEU A 736 17.18 0.95 -18.09
C LEU A 736 17.73 -0.47 -18.31
N ASP A 737 18.27 -0.75 -19.50
CA ASP A 737 18.84 -2.07 -19.84
C ASP A 737 20.31 -2.28 -19.42
N ARG A 738 20.85 -1.46 -18.52
CA ARG A 738 22.24 -1.54 -18.03
C ARG A 738 22.29 -1.84 -16.53
N PRO A 739 23.42 -2.37 -16.00
CA PRO A 739 23.76 -2.30 -14.58
C PRO A 739 23.60 -0.88 -14.01
N ASN A 740 23.21 -0.77 -12.73
CA ASN A 740 23.25 0.48 -11.99
C ASN A 740 24.69 1.01 -11.98
N PRO A 741 24.98 2.25 -12.46
CA PRO A 741 26.32 2.80 -12.48
C PRO A 741 26.96 2.90 -11.08
N SER A 742 26.12 3.13 -10.06
CA SER A 742 26.53 3.16 -8.66
C SER A 742 26.19 1.83 -7.98
N VAL A 743 27.18 1.13 -7.43
CA VAL A 743 26.97 -0.16 -6.75
C VAL A 743 26.37 0.08 -5.35
N LEU A 744 25.09 -0.28 -5.18
CA LEU A 744 24.37 -0.25 -3.91
C LEU A 744 24.79 -1.43 -3.01
N ARG A 745 26.08 -1.50 -2.66
CA ARG A 745 26.70 -2.62 -1.96
C ARG A 745 25.94 -2.98 -0.69
N GLY A 746 25.58 -4.26 -0.56
CA GLY A 746 24.99 -4.84 0.65
C GLY A 746 23.47 -4.85 0.71
N ALA A 747 22.77 -4.23 -0.24
CA ALA A 747 21.32 -4.33 -0.34
C ALA A 747 20.88 -5.77 -0.68
N LEU A 748 19.89 -6.30 0.03
CA LEU A 748 19.24 -7.58 -0.25
C LEU A 748 18.04 -7.32 -1.18
N VAL A 749 18.00 -7.98 -2.34
CA VAL A 749 16.85 -7.85 -3.27
C VAL A 749 15.66 -8.69 -2.83
N GLY A 750 14.46 -8.35 -3.32
CA GLY A 750 13.20 -9.02 -2.99
C GLY A 750 13.25 -10.55 -3.13
N GLY A 751 13.84 -11.06 -4.22
CA GLY A 751 14.25 -12.47 -4.32
C GLY A 751 13.73 -13.25 -5.53
N PRO A 752 13.93 -14.58 -5.56
CA PRO A 752 13.39 -15.45 -6.59
C PRO A 752 11.89 -15.74 -6.42
N ARG A 753 11.23 -16.17 -7.50
CA ARG A 753 9.85 -16.70 -7.46
C ARG A 753 9.81 -18.11 -6.86
N LYS A 754 8.61 -18.59 -6.49
CA LYS A 754 8.34 -19.91 -5.84
C LYS A 754 8.92 -21.13 -6.59
N ASP A 755 9.34 -20.99 -7.85
CA ASP A 755 9.89 -22.02 -8.75
C ASP A 755 11.41 -21.93 -8.99
N ASP A 756 12.14 -21.16 -8.18
CA ASP A 756 13.56 -20.80 -8.33
C ASP A 756 13.92 -19.87 -9.51
N THR A 757 12.95 -19.30 -10.23
CA THR A 757 13.25 -18.30 -11.28
C THR A 757 13.63 -16.95 -10.67
N TYR A 758 14.66 -16.31 -11.24
CA TYR A 758 15.04 -14.94 -10.92
C TYR A 758 15.72 -14.27 -12.12
N GLU A 759 15.27 -13.05 -12.42
CA GLU A 759 15.80 -12.15 -13.44
C GLU A 759 16.31 -10.86 -12.79
N ASP A 760 17.47 -10.36 -13.23
CA ASP A 760 18.09 -9.12 -12.75
C ASP A 760 17.58 -7.95 -13.61
N ASN A 761 16.40 -7.43 -13.26
CA ASN A 761 15.64 -6.44 -14.05
C ASN A 761 15.12 -5.32 -13.14
N ARG A 762 15.58 -4.08 -13.39
CA ARG A 762 15.18 -2.90 -12.59
C ARG A 762 13.69 -2.63 -12.61
N MET A 763 12.97 -3.00 -13.67
CA MET A 763 11.52 -2.78 -13.74
C MET A 763 10.71 -3.86 -13.00
N ASP A 764 11.33 -4.96 -12.58
CA ASP A 764 10.68 -5.98 -11.74
C ASP A 764 10.91 -5.66 -10.25
N TYR A 765 9.98 -4.87 -9.70
CA TYR A 765 9.94 -4.48 -8.29
C TYR A 765 9.41 -5.60 -7.35
N ILE A 766 9.11 -6.80 -7.86
CA ILE A 766 8.88 -7.97 -7.00
C ILE A 766 10.23 -8.62 -6.67
N LEU A 767 11.07 -8.84 -7.69
CA LEU A 767 12.33 -9.57 -7.55
C LEU A 767 13.54 -8.68 -7.21
N ASN A 768 13.54 -7.42 -7.66
CA ASN A 768 14.71 -6.53 -7.62
C ASN A 768 14.53 -5.27 -6.76
N GLU A 769 13.38 -5.11 -6.10
CA GLU A 769 13.22 -4.14 -5.01
C GLU A 769 14.22 -4.38 -3.88
N VAL A 770 14.64 -3.30 -3.24
CA VAL A 770 15.56 -3.25 -2.10
C VAL A 770 14.98 -2.26 -1.10
N ALA A 771 14.94 -2.61 0.19
CA ALA A 771 14.32 -1.76 1.22
C ALA A 771 15.02 -1.85 2.58
N ILE A 772 14.82 -0.83 3.41
CA ILE A 772 15.41 -0.76 4.76
C ILE A 772 14.93 -1.88 5.68
N ASP A 773 13.72 -2.40 5.50
CA ASP A 773 13.23 -3.59 6.21
C ASP A 773 13.82 -4.89 5.62
N TYR A 774 14.05 -4.97 4.29
CA TYR A 774 14.66 -6.14 3.64
C TYR A 774 16.03 -6.47 4.23
N ASN A 775 16.81 -5.44 4.57
CA ASN A 775 18.10 -5.58 5.22
C ASN A 775 18.03 -5.76 6.75
N GLY A 776 16.87 -5.56 7.39
CA GLY A 776 16.71 -5.52 8.85
C GLY A 776 17.00 -6.86 9.52
N GLY A 777 16.09 -7.83 9.38
CA GLY A 777 16.30 -9.18 9.91
C GLY A 777 17.46 -9.91 9.23
N PHE A 778 17.79 -9.59 7.96
CA PHE A 778 19.02 -10.04 7.31
C PHE A 778 20.27 -9.68 8.14
N THR A 779 20.36 -8.45 8.64
CA THR A 779 21.48 -8.02 9.50
C THR A 779 21.51 -8.76 10.84
N VAL A 780 20.34 -8.99 11.47
CA VAL A 780 20.21 -9.80 12.69
C VAL A 780 20.67 -11.24 12.46
N ALA A 781 20.30 -11.84 11.32
CA ALA A 781 20.66 -13.21 10.98
C ALA A 781 22.16 -13.37 10.69
N LEU A 782 22.79 -12.40 10.02
CA LEU A 782 24.25 -12.37 9.83
C LEU A 782 25.00 -12.30 11.18
N ALA A 783 24.56 -11.40 12.07
CA ALA A 783 25.17 -11.23 13.39
C ALA A 783 24.97 -12.48 14.28
N GLY A 784 23.79 -13.11 14.19
CA GLY A 784 23.49 -14.39 14.85
C GLY A 784 24.37 -15.53 14.36
N LEU A 785 24.55 -15.69 13.04
CA LEU A 785 25.44 -16.72 12.48
C LEU A 785 26.91 -16.50 12.87
N LEU A 786 27.35 -15.24 12.94
CA LEU A 786 28.71 -14.89 13.35
C LEU A 786 28.97 -15.20 14.83
N GLN A 787 28.13 -14.68 15.74
CA GLN A 787 28.33 -14.87 17.18
C GLN A 787 28.06 -16.31 17.64
N LEU A 788 27.01 -16.96 17.14
CA LEU A 788 26.72 -18.36 17.49
C LEU A 788 27.72 -19.31 16.80
N GLY A 789 28.21 -18.95 15.61
CA GLY A 789 29.29 -19.64 14.90
C GLY A 789 30.62 -19.64 15.66
N ALA A 790 30.97 -18.55 16.35
CA ALA A 790 32.14 -18.52 17.23
C ALA A 790 32.08 -19.55 18.38
N SER A 791 30.87 -19.98 18.77
CA SER A 791 30.65 -21.09 19.73
C SER A 791 30.48 -22.47 19.07
N THR A 792 30.55 -22.54 17.74
CA THR A 792 30.28 -23.73 16.92
C THR A 792 31.46 -23.97 15.95
N PRO A 793 32.56 -24.60 16.39
CA PRO A 793 33.85 -24.57 15.68
C PRO A 793 33.87 -25.16 14.27
N ASP A 794 32.90 -26.01 13.93
CA ASP A 794 32.61 -26.42 12.55
C ASP A 794 31.09 -26.54 12.38
N TRP A 795 30.51 -25.61 11.61
CA TRP A 795 29.09 -25.63 11.26
C TRP A 795 28.70 -26.84 10.40
N ASN A 796 29.61 -27.43 9.62
CA ASN A 796 29.31 -28.60 8.79
C ASN A 796 29.26 -29.87 9.64
N ALA A 797 30.14 -30.02 10.64
CA ALA A 797 29.97 -31.05 11.67
C ALA A 797 28.69 -30.81 12.50
N TYR A 798 28.42 -29.57 12.91
CA TYR A 798 27.26 -29.23 13.75
C TYR A 798 25.91 -29.46 13.05
N CYS A 799 25.81 -29.20 11.75
CA CYS A 799 24.57 -29.39 10.99
C CYS A 799 24.48 -30.74 10.27
N GLY A 800 25.53 -31.56 10.35
CA GLY A 800 25.75 -32.67 9.43
C GLY A 800 26.18 -32.18 8.05
N ALA A 801 26.94 -33.02 7.34
CA ALA A 801 27.38 -32.72 5.99
C ALA A 801 26.16 -32.48 5.08
N THR A 802 25.99 -31.23 4.63
CA THR A 802 24.90 -30.87 3.72
C THR A 802 25.08 -31.63 2.41
N PRO A 803 24.05 -32.29 1.86
CA PRO A 803 24.19 -32.98 0.58
C PRO A 803 24.60 -31.96 -0.48
N SER A 804 25.67 -32.27 -1.21
CA SER A 804 26.22 -31.41 -2.27
C SER A 804 25.10 -31.02 -3.25
N PRO A 805 25.01 -29.75 -3.69
CA PRO A 805 23.92 -29.30 -4.55
C PRO A 805 23.81 -30.19 -5.79
N VAL A 806 22.58 -30.61 -6.09
CA VAL A 806 22.28 -31.42 -7.28
C VAL A 806 22.81 -30.65 -8.50
N PRO A 807 23.65 -31.26 -9.35
CA PRO A 807 24.25 -30.56 -10.48
C PRO A 807 23.15 -29.97 -11.36
N SER A 808 23.24 -28.67 -11.62
CA SER A 808 22.26 -27.96 -12.44
C SER A 808 22.06 -28.70 -13.77
N PRO A 809 20.82 -28.86 -14.27
CA PRO A 809 20.60 -29.42 -15.59
C PRO A 809 21.38 -28.60 -16.62
N THR A 810 22.10 -29.29 -17.50
CA THR A 810 22.88 -28.67 -18.56
C THR A 810 21.97 -27.75 -19.38
N PRO A 811 22.31 -26.46 -19.57
CA PRO A 811 21.44 -25.55 -20.29
C PRO A 811 21.25 -26.05 -21.73
N THR A 812 19.98 -26.22 -22.12
CA THR A 812 19.59 -26.50 -23.50
C THR A 812 20.22 -25.44 -24.41
N PRO A 813 20.91 -25.81 -25.50
CA PRO A 813 21.64 -24.84 -26.31
C PRO A 813 20.69 -23.78 -26.87
N SER A 814 20.93 -22.52 -26.49
CA SER A 814 20.19 -21.36 -26.99
C SER A 814 20.26 -21.32 -28.53
N PRO A 815 19.16 -21.01 -29.24
CA PRO A 815 19.19 -20.90 -30.69
C PRO A 815 20.25 -19.88 -31.14
N SER A 816 21.09 -20.28 -32.10
CA SER A 816 22.15 -19.41 -32.63
C SER A 816 21.58 -18.06 -33.08
N PRO A 817 22.21 -16.93 -32.74
CA PRO A 817 21.77 -15.63 -33.21
C PRO A 817 21.75 -15.59 -34.74
N SER A 818 20.67 -15.04 -35.31
CA SER A 818 20.56 -14.76 -36.73
C SER A 818 21.65 -13.73 -37.13
N PRO A 819 22.30 -13.87 -38.30
CA PRO A 819 23.43 -13.01 -38.66
C PRO A 819 23.02 -11.53 -38.74
N THR A 820 23.78 -10.68 -38.03
CA THR A 820 23.60 -9.24 -37.98
C THR A 820 23.66 -8.63 -39.39
N PRO A 821 22.71 -7.75 -39.79
CA PRO A 821 22.81 -7.05 -41.07
C PRO A 821 24.03 -6.12 -41.09
N THR A 822 24.77 -6.13 -42.19
CA THR A 822 25.98 -5.32 -42.39
C THR A 822 25.67 -3.82 -42.28
N PRO A 823 26.50 -3.02 -41.58
CA PRO A 823 26.26 -1.58 -41.45
C PRO A 823 26.30 -0.87 -42.80
N SER A 824 25.28 -0.05 -43.05
CA SER A 824 25.22 0.87 -44.20
C SER A 824 26.24 2.01 -44.02
N PRO A 825 26.92 2.49 -45.07
CA PRO A 825 27.92 3.55 -44.95
C PRO A 825 27.34 4.87 -44.43
N SER A 826 28.09 5.53 -43.54
CA SER A 826 27.71 6.80 -42.91
C SER A 826 27.64 7.95 -43.93
N PRO A 827 26.62 8.84 -43.87
CA PRO A 827 26.58 10.04 -44.69
C PRO A 827 27.68 11.06 -44.31
N SER A 828 28.24 11.74 -45.31
CA SER A 828 29.30 12.73 -45.12
C SER A 828 28.84 13.94 -44.30
N PRO A 829 29.69 14.50 -43.40
CA PRO A 829 29.34 15.70 -42.64
C PRO A 829 29.17 16.94 -43.52
N ALA A 830 28.24 17.80 -43.13
CA ALA A 830 28.01 19.12 -43.73
C ALA A 830 29.04 20.17 -43.25
N PRO A 831 29.30 21.25 -44.02
CA PRO A 831 30.37 22.21 -43.71
C PRO A 831 30.07 23.13 -42.53
N ILE A 832 31.13 23.52 -41.82
CA ILE A 832 31.12 24.38 -40.62
C ILE A 832 31.14 25.87 -41.02
N PRO A 833 30.27 26.74 -40.44
CA PRO A 833 30.37 28.20 -40.61
C PRO A 833 31.48 28.83 -39.75
N SER A 834 32.08 29.91 -40.25
CA SER A 834 33.27 30.58 -39.68
C SER A 834 32.93 31.64 -38.61
N PRO A 835 33.78 31.88 -37.58
CA PRO A 835 33.47 32.79 -36.47
C PRO A 835 33.77 34.29 -36.73
N SER A 836 33.23 35.15 -35.84
CA SER A 836 33.49 36.60 -35.78
C SER A 836 33.28 37.13 -34.34
N PRO A 837 33.76 38.34 -33.96
CA PRO A 837 34.75 38.43 -32.87
C PRO A 837 34.27 39.06 -31.55
N SER A 838 35.12 38.94 -30.52
CA SER A 838 34.98 39.52 -29.17
C SER A 838 35.64 40.91 -29.03
N PRO A 839 35.22 41.72 -28.04
CA PRO A 839 36.19 42.31 -27.10
C PRO A 839 35.78 42.28 -25.60
N THR A 840 36.66 42.81 -24.74
CA THR A 840 36.77 42.76 -23.26
C THR A 840 36.63 44.16 -22.59
N PRO A 841 36.94 44.43 -21.28
CA PRO A 841 36.58 43.80 -19.99
C PRO A 841 36.11 44.76 -18.82
N SER A 842 35.73 44.17 -17.66
CA SER A 842 35.67 44.60 -16.22
C SER A 842 36.03 46.05 -15.74
N PRO A 843 35.39 46.62 -14.67
CA PRO A 843 35.75 46.38 -13.24
C PRO A 843 34.58 46.46 -12.17
N SER A 844 34.87 46.66 -10.86
CA SER A 844 33.98 46.58 -9.64
C SER A 844 34.40 47.63 -8.55
N PRO A 845 33.90 47.77 -7.26
CA PRO A 845 33.23 46.82 -6.31
C PRO A 845 32.16 47.43 -5.30
N SER A 846 32.07 46.84 -4.07
CA SER A 846 31.31 47.10 -2.79
C SER A 846 31.27 48.54 -2.19
N PRO A 847 30.52 48.89 -1.08
CA PRO A 847 29.93 48.07 0.03
C PRO A 847 28.50 48.44 0.57
N SER A 848 28.03 47.87 1.70
CA SER A 848 26.66 48.01 2.31
C SER A 848 26.68 48.19 3.86
N ALA A 849 25.64 48.32 4.72
CA ALA A 849 24.16 48.13 4.69
C ALA A 849 23.45 48.95 5.83
N THR A 850 22.31 48.45 6.40
CA THR A 850 21.73 48.74 7.76
C THR A 850 20.65 49.82 7.98
N PRO A 851 19.49 49.46 8.60
CA PRO A 851 18.58 50.38 9.31
C PRO A 851 18.07 49.92 10.71
N SER A 852 17.70 50.87 11.59
CA SER A 852 16.95 50.74 12.87
C SER A 852 16.64 52.17 13.41
N PRO A 853 15.63 52.48 14.27
CA PRO A 853 14.79 51.62 15.12
C PRO A 853 13.25 51.92 15.08
N SER A 854 12.51 51.36 16.05
CA SER A 854 11.04 51.45 16.23
C SER A 854 10.58 52.53 17.24
N PRO A 855 9.33 53.04 17.16
CA PRO A 855 8.60 53.71 18.24
C PRO A 855 7.50 52.83 18.92
N SER A 856 7.16 53.17 20.17
CA SER A 856 6.38 52.34 21.13
C SER A 856 4.82 52.44 21.08
N PRO A 857 4.08 51.53 21.78
CA PRO A 857 2.61 51.43 21.77
C PRO A 857 1.90 52.05 23.00
N SER A 858 0.57 52.21 22.93
CA SER A 858 -0.38 52.38 24.07
C SER A 858 -1.84 52.48 23.60
N PRO A 859 -2.87 52.30 24.46
CA PRO A 859 -2.89 51.72 25.82
C PRO A 859 -3.91 50.56 26.01
N SER A 860 -3.95 49.96 27.19
CA SER A 860 -4.93 48.95 27.64
C SER A 860 -6.01 49.56 28.56
N PRO A 861 -7.19 48.90 28.67
CA PRO A 861 -7.98 48.87 29.90
C PRO A 861 -8.03 47.46 30.54
N SER A 862 -8.26 47.42 31.86
CA SER A 862 -8.20 46.26 32.77
C SER A 862 -8.69 46.69 34.17
N PRO A 863 -9.13 45.85 35.13
CA PRO A 863 -9.66 44.47 35.11
C PRO A 863 -10.99 44.31 35.92
N SER A 864 -11.32 43.07 36.33
CA SER A 864 -12.02 42.70 37.60
C SER A 864 -13.57 42.57 37.57
N PRO A 865 -14.21 41.76 38.45
CA PRO A 865 -13.71 40.74 39.39
C PRO A 865 -14.27 39.29 39.18
N SER A 866 -13.74 38.33 39.93
CA SER A 866 -14.35 37.00 40.18
C SER A 866 -15.33 37.07 41.39
N PRO A 867 -16.23 36.09 41.58
CA PRO A 867 -15.98 35.18 42.70
C PRO A 867 -16.36 33.70 42.46
N SER A 868 -15.67 32.81 43.18
CA SER A 868 -16.15 31.46 43.53
C SER A 868 -16.95 31.51 44.85
N PRO A 869 -17.87 30.56 45.11
CA PRO A 869 -17.54 29.58 46.15
C PRO A 869 -18.05 28.14 45.89
N SER A 870 -17.56 27.20 46.70
CA SER A 870 -18.07 25.83 46.90
C SER A 870 -18.34 25.65 48.41
N PRO A 871 -19.37 24.89 48.85
CA PRO A 871 -19.14 23.47 49.14
C PRO A 871 -20.33 22.50 48.91
N SER A 872 -20.00 21.20 48.96
CA SER A 872 -20.84 19.98 48.96
C SER A 872 -21.73 19.83 50.25
N PRO A 873 -22.58 18.78 50.48
CA PRO A 873 -22.62 17.46 49.80
C PRO A 873 -23.98 16.70 49.63
N SER A 874 -23.86 15.52 49.01
CA SER A 874 -24.69 14.29 49.14
C SER A 874 -25.99 14.12 48.31
N GLY A 875 -26.12 12.95 47.69
CA GLY A 875 -27.27 12.46 46.89
C GLY A 875 -26.84 11.26 46.02
N ASN A 876 -27.60 10.16 46.03
CA ASN A 876 -27.23 8.90 45.34
C ASN A 876 -27.73 8.88 43.87
N PRO A 877 -27.19 8.03 42.98
CA PRO A 877 -27.33 8.18 41.52
C PRO A 877 -28.61 7.60 40.93
N SER A 878 -28.97 8.10 39.74
CA SER A 878 -29.98 7.52 38.84
C SER A 878 -29.50 7.60 37.38
N CYS A 879 -29.13 6.47 36.79
CA CYS A 879 -28.69 6.41 35.39
C CYS A 879 -29.89 6.31 34.43
N PRO A 880 -29.91 7.07 33.32
CA PRO A 880 -30.71 6.74 32.15
C PRO A 880 -30.03 5.62 31.33
N PRO A 881 -30.76 4.72 30.65
CA PRO A 881 -30.17 3.60 29.91
C PRO A 881 -30.06 3.83 28.40
N THR A 882 -28.83 3.86 27.87
CA THR A 882 -28.48 3.52 26.48
C THR A 882 -27.02 3.06 26.42
N GLU A 883 -26.76 2.02 25.62
CA GLU A 883 -25.45 1.53 25.14
C GLU A 883 -24.20 1.84 25.98
N TYR A 884 -23.85 0.94 26.92
CA TYR A 884 -22.48 0.41 27.13
C TYR A 884 -22.45 -0.55 28.34
N ASP A 885 -22.66 -1.85 28.11
CA ASP A 885 -21.86 -2.88 28.82
C ASP A 885 -21.88 -4.23 28.11
N CYS A 886 -20.71 -4.86 28.02
CA CYS A 886 -20.47 -6.25 27.64
C CYS A 886 -18.95 -6.53 27.64
N GLN A 887 -18.15 -5.56 27.19
CA GLN A 887 -16.69 -5.68 27.11
C GLN A 887 -16.01 -5.73 28.48
N GLN A 888 -16.57 -5.10 29.53
CA GLN A 888 -15.97 -5.15 30.87
C GLN A 888 -16.10 -6.53 31.52
N CYS A 889 -17.14 -7.30 31.19
CA CYS A 889 -17.35 -8.65 31.70
C CYS A 889 -16.25 -9.67 31.31
N ALA A 890 -15.44 -9.38 30.28
CA ALA A 890 -14.34 -10.24 29.87
C ALA A 890 -13.05 -10.06 30.69
N ALA A 891 -12.96 -9.05 31.57
CA ALA A 891 -11.69 -8.57 32.10
C ALA A 891 -11.23 -9.20 33.42
N ASN A 892 -12.12 -9.75 34.26
CA ASN A 892 -11.77 -10.31 35.58
C ASN A 892 -12.80 -11.34 36.08
N ALA A 893 -12.38 -12.59 36.30
CA ALA A 893 -13.24 -13.62 36.89
C ALA A 893 -13.71 -13.24 38.31
N ASP A 894 -12.81 -12.69 39.13
CA ASP A 894 -13.11 -12.29 40.52
C ASP A 894 -14.05 -11.07 40.62
N ALA A 895 -14.15 -10.25 39.57
CA ALA A 895 -15.03 -9.08 39.55
C ALA A 895 -16.50 -9.46 39.34
N VAL A 896 -16.77 -10.46 38.49
CA VAL A 896 -18.13 -10.89 38.11
C VAL A 896 -18.99 -11.22 39.35
N GLN A 897 -18.39 -11.85 40.36
CA GLN A 897 -19.09 -12.29 41.56
C GLN A 897 -19.65 -11.13 42.41
N SER A 898 -19.16 -9.91 42.22
CA SER A 898 -19.67 -8.70 42.89
C SER A 898 -20.86 -8.02 42.18
N LEU A 899 -21.07 -8.30 40.89
CA LEU A 899 -22.03 -7.58 40.02
C LEU A 899 -23.34 -8.34 39.79
N LEU A 900 -23.38 -9.64 40.12
CA LEU A 900 -24.54 -10.53 39.94
C LEU A 900 -25.92 -9.94 40.38
N PRO A 901 -26.06 -9.18 41.48
CA PRO A 901 -27.37 -8.68 41.92
C PRO A 901 -28.02 -7.64 41.01
N GLY A 902 -27.26 -7.00 40.11
CA GLY A 902 -27.76 -5.93 39.23
C GLY A 902 -28.20 -6.37 37.83
N MET A 903 -27.95 -7.63 37.45
CA MET A 903 -28.16 -8.13 36.08
C MET A 903 -29.58 -8.67 35.85
N THR A 904 -30.05 -8.60 34.60
CA THR A 904 -31.31 -9.28 34.22
C THR A 904 -31.13 -10.80 34.18
N ALA A 905 -32.20 -11.55 34.42
CA ALA A 905 -32.17 -13.01 34.52
C ALA A 905 -31.54 -13.76 33.32
N PRO A 906 -31.70 -13.32 32.04
CA PRO A 906 -30.99 -13.95 30.92
C PRO A 906 -29.46 -13.83 31.03
N CYS A 907 -28.95 -12.67 31.43
CA CYS A 907 -27.50 -12.42 31.60
C CYS A 907 -26.93 -13.26 32.75
N GLN A 908 -27.64 -13.33 33.88
CA GLN A 908 -27.32 -14.22 35.00
C GLN A 908 -27.26 -15.70 34.56
N THR A 909 -28.03 -16.09 33.54
CA THR A 909 -28.11 -17.46 33.04
C THR A 909 -26.96 -17.81 32.06
N CYS A 910 -26.58 -16.95 31.10
CA CYS A 910 -25.36 -17.20 30.29
C CYS A 910 -24.10 -17.23 31.19
N ALA A 911 -24.00 -16.29 32.15
CA ALA A 911 -22.86 -16.20 33.07
C ALA A 911 -22.71 -17.43 34.00
N ALA A 912 -23.81 -18.09 34.37
CA ALA A 912 -23.77 -19.28 35.22
C ALA A 912 -23.55 -20.61 34.47
N ALA A 913 -23.63 -20.60 33.12
CA ALA A 913 -23.69 -21.82 32.32
C ALA A 913 -22.42 -22.12 31.48
N ILE A 914 -21.48 -21.17 31.37
CA ILE A 914 -20.34 -21.25 30.45
C ILE A 914 -19.04 -20.92 31.17
N ALA A 915 -18.07 -21.85 31.16
CA ALA A 915 -16.74 -21.63 31.74
C ALA A 915 -15.87 -20.69 30.89
N ASP A 916 -15.93 -20.82 29.56
CA ASP A 916 -15.19 -20.01 28.59
C ASP A 916 -16.17 -19.18 27.75
N GLY A 917 -16.33 -17.88 28.02
CA GLY A 917 -17.42 -17.03 27.48
C GLY A 917 -17.51 -16.82 25.95
N TRP A 918 -16.62 -17.45 25.19
CA TRP A 918 -16.47 -17.37 23.73
C TRP A 918 -17.75 -17.67 22.90
N PRO A 919 -18.67 -18.58 23.30
CA PRO A 919 -19.90 -18.84 22.55
C PRO A 919 -20.94 -17.71 22.60
N CYS A 920 -21.16 -17.08 23.76
CA CYS A 920 -22.14 -15.97 23.88
C CYS A 920 -21.68 -14.74 23.06
N TYR A 921 -20.37 -14.48 22.96
CA TYR A 921 -19.82 -13.34 22.19
C TYR A 921 -20.12 -13.43 20.68
N ASN A 922 -19.77 -14.55 20.03
CA ASN A 922 -19.91 -14.70 18.58
C ASN A 922 -21.37 -14.66 18.10
N CYS A 923 -22.33 -15.05 18.94
CA CYS A 923 -23.76 -14.97 18.61
C CYS A 923 -24.28 -13.53 18.57
N LEU A 924 -23.74 -12.65 19.43
CA LEU A 924 -24.18 -11.26 19.55
C LEU A 924 -23.48 -10.31 18.56
N ALA A 925 -22.30 -10.68 18.07
CA ALA A 925 -21.45 -9.84 17.21
C ALA A 925 -21.91 -9.72 15.74
N THR A 926 -23.13 -10.13 15.38
CA THR A 926 -23.66 -10.01 14.00
C THR A 926 -24.93 -9.14 13.93
N PRO A 927 -25.00 -8.12 13.04
CA PRO A 927 -26.08 -7.12 13.06
C PRO A 927 -27.51 -7.67 12.87
N LEU A 928 -27.66 -8.85 12.29
CA LEU A 928 -28.96 -9.50 12.05
C LEU A 928 -29.51 -10.26 13.27
N VAL A 929 -28.67 -10.63 14.24
CA VAL A 929 -29.08 -11.46 15.40
C VAL A 929 -29.57 -10.60 16.57
N SER A 930 -29.00 -9.40 16.74
CA SER A 930 -29.28 -8.50 17.88
C SER A 930 -30.74 -8.03 18.00
N THR A 931 -31.54 -8.12 16.94
CA THR A 931 -32.91 -7.55 16.88
C THR A 931 -34.04 -8.59 16.86
N ASN A 932 -33.74 -9.90 16.79
CA ASN A 932 -34.77 -10.94 16.66
C ASN A 932 -34.72 -11.96 17.83
N PRO A 933 -35.66 -11.88 18.79
CA PRO A 933 -35.70 -12.79 19.95
C PRO A 933 -35.77 -14.28 19.60
N SER A 934 -36.40 -14.64 18.47
CA SER A 934 -36.53 -16.03 18.02
C SER A 934 -35.22 -16.60 17.48
N ILE A 935 -34.35 -15.74 16.93
CA ILE A 935 -33.00 -16.13 16.49
C ILE A 935 -32.07 -16.21 17.71
N MET A 936 -32.16 -15.23 18.63
CA MET A 936 -31.44 -15.23 19.91
C MET A 936 -31.70 -16.52 20.71
N GLN A 937 -32.96 -16.92 20.91
CA GLN A 937 -33.28 -18.18 21.60
C GLN A 937 -32.69 -19.39 20.87
N GLY A 938 -32.78 -19.45 19.54
CA GLY A 938 -32.16 -20.51 18.75
C GLY A 938 -30.63 -20.58 18.88
N CYS A 939 -29.97 -19.44 19.07
CA CYS A 939 -28.53 -19.38 19.36
C CYS A 939 -28.20 -19.93 20.75
N PHE A 940 -28.99 -19.56 21.77
CA PHE A 940 -28.81 -20.09 23.13
C PHE A 940 -29.09 -21.60 23.20
N ASP A 941 -30.11 -22.09 22.49
CA ASP A 941 -30.41 -23.52 22.38
C ASP A 941 -29.29 -24.28 21.62
N CYS A 942 -28.68 -23.66 20.59
CA CYS A 942 -27.52 -24.20 19.87
C CYS A 942 -26.27 -24.32 20.77
N ALA A 943 -25.99 -23.27 21.55
CA ALA A 943 -24.88 -23.24 22.49
C ALA A 943 -25.08 -24.21 23.67
N ALA A 944 -26.28 -24.28 24.24
CA ALA A 944 -26.64 -25.21 25.31
C ALA A 944 -26.58 -26.68 24.88
N ALA A 945 -26.69 -26.96 23.57
CA ALA A 945 -26.47 -28.29 22.99
C ALA A 945 -24.98 -28.64 22.76
N GLY A 946 -24.04 -27.76 23.13
CA GLY A 946 -22.59 -28.00 23.02
C GLY A 946 -22.03 -27.87 21.59
N VAL A 947 -22.73 -27.16 20.71
CA VAL A 947 -22.32 -26.98 19.30
C VAL A 947 -21.25 -25.87 19.20
N ASN A 948 -20.27 -26.05 18.30
CA ASN A 948 -19.21 -25.05 18.12
C ASN A 948 -19.73 -23.76 17.45
N GLY A 949 -19.09 -22.62 17.78
CA GLY A 949 -19.55 -21.30 17.35
C GLY A 949 -19.68 -21.15 15.83
N TRP A 950 -18.75 -21.72 15.07
CA TRP A 950 -18.80 -21.67 13.60
C TRP A 950 -20.08 -22.32 13.03
N ALA A 951 -20.49 -23.49 13.54
CA ALA A 951 -21.69 -24.16 13.06
C ALA A 951 -22.99 -23.40 13.42
N CYS A 952 -23.10 -22.83 14.63
CA CYS A 952 -24.24 -21.99 14.98
C CYS A 952 -24.30 -20.73 14.08
N THR A 953 -23.15 -20.11 13.78
CA THR A 953 -23.04 -18.96 12.85
C THR A 953 -23.42 -19.27 11.40
N GLN A 954 -23.40 -20.55 10.96
CA GLN A 954 -23.85 -20.91 9.61
C GLN A 954 -25.34 -21.29 9.54
N CYS A 955 -25.94 -21.96 10.55
CA CYS A 955 -27.41 -22.14 10.57
C CYS A 955 -28.13 -20.78 10.61
N THR A 956 -27.63 -19.80 11.39
CA THR A 956 -28.28 -18.48 11.52
C THR A 956 -28.25 -17.64 10.23
N LYS A 957 -27.21 -17.77 9.40
CA LYS A 957 -27.13 -17.07 8.09
C LYS A 957 -28.16 -17.55 7.06
N GLY A 958 -28.79 -18.72 7.26
CA GLY A 958 -29.79 -19.28 6.35
C GLY A 958 -31.20 -19.45 6.93
N ALA A 959 -31.41 -19.20 8.23
CA ALA A 959 -32.67 -19.48 8.91
C ALA A 959 -33.69 -18.33 8.74
N LEU A 960 -34.68 -18.53 7.85
CA LEU A 960 -35.77 -17.58 7.62
C LEU A 960 -36.94 -17.71 8.61
N SER A 961 -36.99 -18.76 9.43
CA SER A 961 -38.08 -19.00 10.39
C SER A 961 -37.65 -19.80 11.62
N ALA A 962 -38.42 -19.70 12.71
CA ALA A 962 -38.24 -20.54 13.90
C ALA A 962 -38.44 -22.05 13.58
N THR A 963 -39.26 -22.37 12.58
CA THR A 963 -39.48 -23.74 12.10
C THR A 963 -38.22 -24.29 11.42
N ASP A 964 -37.46 -23.46 10.71
CA ASP A 964 -36.17 -23.86 10.13
C ASP A 964 -35.12 -24.14 11.21
N ASN A 965 -35.09 -23.38 12.31
CA ASN A 965 -34.21 -23.67 13.46
C ASN A 965 -34.54 -25.02 14.12
N ALA A 966 -35.83 -25.33 14.34
CA ALA A 966 -36.27 -26.65 14.83
C ALA A 966 -35.87 -27.78 13.86
N ASN A 967 -35.76 -27.48 12.56
CA ASN A 967 -35.26 -28.38 11.53
C ASN A 967 -33.73 -28.48 11.49
N CYS A 968 -32.93 -27.43 11.79
CA CYS A 968 -31.47 -27.56 12.01
C CYS A 968 -31.19 -28.61 13.12
N ALA A 969 -31.85 -28.50 14.28
CA ALA A 969 -31.72 -29.45 15.40
C ALA A 969 -32.21 -30.88 15.07
N THR A 970 -33.11 -31.02 14.09
CA THR A 970 -33.60 -32.33 13.64
C THR A 970 -32.76 -32.91 12.51
N CYS A 971 -32.09 -32.07 11.71
CA CYS A 971 -31.08 -32.51 10.75
C CYS A 971 -29.80 -32.99 11.45
N TYR A 972 -29.32 -32.30 12.49
CA TYR A 972 -28.19 -32.76 13.30
C TYR A 972 -28.43 -34.16 13.88
N ARG A 973 -29.63 -34.39 14.46
CA ARG A 973 -30.06 -35.71 14.97
C ARG A 973 -30.26 -36.80 13.90
N ARG A 974 -30.27 -36.45 12.61
CA ARG A 974 -30.24 -37.42 11.50
C ARG A 974 -28.83 -37.60 10.93
N ALA A 975 -28.02 -36.55 10.91
CA ALA A 975 -26.73 -36.51 10.23
C ALA A 975 -25.56 -37.08 11.06
N SER A 976 -25.78 -37.31 12.36
CA SER A 976 -24.95 -38.20 13.21
C SER A 976 -24.81 -39.65 12.68
N SER A 977 -25.50 -40.00 11.59
CA SER A 977 -25.30 -41.21 10.78
C SER A 977 -24.13 -41.14 9.78
N GLY A 978 -23.52 -39.97 9.54
CA GLY A 978 -22.22 -39.86 8.89
C GLY A 978 -21.98 -38.74 7.87
N ASN A 979 -22.94 -37.86 7.56
CA ASN A 979 -22.72 -36.79 6.57
C ASN A 979 -23.48 -35.48 6.88
N ASN A 980 -22.90 -34.66 7.77
CA ASN A 980 -23.46 -33.38 8.21
C ASN A 980 -23.57 -32.33 7.09
N TRP A 981 -22.60 -32.30 6.17
CA TRP A 981 -22.44 -31.22 5.20
C TRP A 981 -23.54 -31.25 4.12
N GLY A 982 -23.81 -32.43 3.56
CA GLY A 982 -24.81 -32.60 2.51
C GLY A 982 -26.26 -32.29 2.90
N CYS A 983 -26.61 -32.48 4.18
CA CYS A 983 -27.92 -32.08 4.70
C CYS A 983 -28.08 -30.55 4.74
N LEU A 984 -26.99 -29.79 4.94
CA LEU A 984 -27.02 -28.33 4.97
C LEU A 984 -27.13 -27.77 3.55
N GLU A 985 -26.37 -28.30 2.58
CA GLU A 985 -26.47 -27.93 1.16
C GLU A 985 -27.88 -28.15 0.59
N CYS A 986 -28.50 -29.32 0.83
CA CYS A 986 -29.88 -29.58 0.40
C CYS A 986 -30.91 -28.60 0.97
N GLN A 987 -30.62 -27.93 2.10
CA GLN A 987 -31.51 -26.93 2.69
C GLN A 987 -31.25 -25.52 2.15
N THR A 988 -29.99 -25.12 1.96
CA THR A 988 -29.63 -23.77 1.49
C THR A 988 -29.80 -23.60 -0.02
N ALA A 989 -29.46 -24.62 -0.82
CA ALA A 989 -29.54 -24.57 -2.28
C ALA A 989 -30.83 -25.19 -2.87
N GLY A 990 -31.71 -25.76 -2.03
CA GLY A 990 -32.91 -26.51 -2.45
C GLY A 990 -34.03 -25.72 -3.14
N GLY A 991 -33.90 -24.40 -3.28
CA GLY A 991 -34.68 -23.56 -4.19
C GLY A 991 -36.21 -23.52 -3.96
N SER A 992 -36.65 -22.63 -3.07
CA SER A 992 -38.00 -22.00 -3.00
C SER A 992 -39.28 -22.86 -3.02
N SER A 993 -39.22 -24.19 -3.13
CA SER A 993 -40.40 -25.06 -3.07
C SER A 993 -40.16 -26.32 -2.25
N GLU A 994 -41.12 -26.60 -1.36
CA GLU A 994 -41.01 -27.62 -0.31
C GLU A 994 -40.77 -29.03 -0.85
N GLY A 995 -41.39 -29.39 -1.97
CA GLY A 995 -41.19 -30.68 -2.65
C GLY A 995 -39.75 -30.92 -3.13
N ARG A 996 -39.05 -29.88 -3.62
CA ARG A 996 -37.63 -30.02 -4.02
C ARG A 996 -36.72 -30.27 -2.81
N ARG A 997 -36.94 -29.52 -1.72
CA ARG A 997 -36.25 -29.71 -0.42
C ARG A 997 -36.50 -31.13 0.14
N ALA A 998 -37.75 -31.61 0.08
CA ALA A 998 -38.12 -32.96 0.53
C ALA A 998 -37.44 -34.07 -0.29
N ALA A 999 -37.43 -33.97 -1.63
CA ALA A 999 -36.75 -34.91 -2.50
C ALA A 999 -35.23 -34.96 -2.25
N CYS A 1000 -34.59 -33.78 -2.11
CA CYS A 1000 -33.15 -33.65 -1.83
C CYS A 1000 -32.78 -34.31 -0.48
N LEU A 1001 -33.52 -33.99 0.59
CA LEU A 1001 -33.27 -34.56 1.92
C LEU A 1001 -33.53 -36.08 1.96
N ALA A 1002 -34.50 -36.57 1.20
CA ALA A 1002 -34.71 -38.02 1.03
C ALA A 1002 -33.63 -38.70 0.17
N CYS A 1003 -32.87 -37.95 -0.64
CA CYS A 1003 -31.72 -38.42 -1.41
C CYS A 1003 -30.51 -38.61 -0.49
N VAL A 1004 -30.12 -37.56 0.23
CA VAL A 1004 -29.02 -37.57 1.21
C VAL A 1004 -29.27 -38.57 2.34
N GLY A 1005 -30.50 -38.65 2.85
CA GLY A 1005 -30.90 -39.62 3.89
C GLY A 1005 -30.79 -41.10 3.51
N ASN A 1006 -30.52 -41.41 2.23
CA ASN A 1006 -30.22 -42.76 1.74
C ASN A 1006 -28.71 -42.95 1.45
N ASN A 1007 -27.83 -42.12 2.03
CA ASN A 1007 -26.38 -42.12 1.82
C ASN A 1007 -25.94 -41.97 0.35
N SER A 1008 -26.74 -41.27 -0.47
CA SER A 1008 -26.38 -40.88 -1.84
C SER A 1008 -25.48 -39.63 -1.86
N ASP A 1009 -24.82 -39.38 -2.99
CA ASP A 1009 -23.93 -38.21 -3.18
C ASP A 1009 -24.73 -36.91 -3.01
N ALA A 1010 -24.44 -36.16 -1.94
CA ALA A 1010 -25.25 -35.03 -1.55
C ALA A 1010 -25.11 -33.81 -2.45
N TRP A 1011 -23.94 -33.62 -3.07
CA TRP A 1011 -23.74 -32.55 -4.04
C TRP A 1011 -24.53 -32.84 -5.31
N ALA A 1012 -24.50 -34.08 -5.80
CA ALA A 1012 -25.32 -34.52 -6.94
C ALA A 1012 -26.83 -34.44 -6.65
N CYS A 1013 -27.27 -34.87 -5.45
CA CYS A 1013 -28.65 -34.68 -4.99
C CYS A 1013 -29.06 -33.20 -5.00
N THR A 1014 -28.15 -32.30 -4.59
CA THR A 1014 -28.37 -30.84 -4.56
C THR A 1014 -28.38 -30.20 -5.96
N GLN A 1015 -27.56 -30.68 -6.91
CA GLN A 1015 -27.65 -30.27 -8.32
C GLN A 1015 -29.00 -30.70 -8.94
N CYS A 1016 -29.49 -31.92 -8.65
CA CYS A 1016 -30.84 -32.36 -9.03
C CYS A 1016 -31.96 -31.46 -8.45
N ALA A 1017 -31.81 -30.96 -7.22
CA ALA A 1017 -32.82 -30.10 -6.58
C ALA A 1017 -32.79 -28.65 -7.07
N SER A 1018 -31.62 -28.11 -7.43
CA SER A 1018 -31.44 -26.70 -7.80
C SER A 1018 -31.63 -26.39 -9.29
N ARG A 1019 -31.25 -27.31 -10.19
CA ARG A 1019 -31.22 -27.03 -11.65
C ARG A 1019 -32.51 -27.32 -12.42
N TYR A 1020 -33.42 -28.13 -11.87
CA TYR A 1020 -34.62 -28.57 -12.59
C TYR A 1020 -35.86 -27.76 -12.19
N GLY A 1021 -36.66 -27.39 -13.20
CA GLY A 1021 -37.64 -26.29 -13.12
C GLY A 1021 -38.77 -26.52 -12.11
N THR A 1022 -39.22 -27.77 -11.95
CA THR A 1022 -40.36 -28.14 -11.11
C THR A 1022 -40.02 -29.23 -10.07
N PRO A 1023 -40.80 -29.36 -8.98
CA PRO A 1023 -40.63 -30.45 -8.01
C PRO A 1023 -40.67 -31.85 -8.62
N CYS A 1024 -41.54 -32.09 -9.61
CA CYS A 1024 -41.68 -33.40 -10.26
C CYS A 1024 -40.44 -33.80 -11.09
N GLU A 1025 -39.70 -32.84 -11.63
CA GLU A 1025 -38.44 -33.12 -12.35
C GLU A 1025 -37.30 -33.39 -11.36
N ALA A 1026 -37.22 -32.64 -10.27
CA ALA A 1026 -36.26 -32.89 -9.18
C ALA A 1026 -36.46 -34.28 -8.54
N GLU A 1027 -37.71 -34.69 -8.27
CA GLU A 1027 -38.05 -36.03 -7.79
C GLU A 1027 -37.57 -37.13 -8.74
N LYS A 1028 -37.73 -36.96 -10.06
CA LYS A 1028 -37.27 -37.93 -11.07
C LYS A 1028 -35.74 -37.97 -11.18
N CYS A 1029 -35.07 -36.83 -11.09
CA CYS A 1029 -33.60 -36.73 -11.06
C CYS A 1029 -33.02 -37.44 -9.82
N VAL A 1030 -33.61 -37.20 -8.65
CA VAL A 1030 -33.30 -37.91 -7.40
C VAL A 1030 -33.59 -39.42 -7.50
N ALA A 1031 -34.70 -39.82 -8.11
CA ALA A 1031 -35.03 -41.22 -8.32
C ALA A 1031 -34.00 -41.92 -9.25
N CYS A 1032 -33.51 -41.23 -10.29
CA CYS A 1032 -32.41 -41.71 -11.14
C CYS A 1032 -31.14 -41.95 -10.32
N LEU A 1033 -30.69 -40.97 -9.51
CA LEU A 1033 -29.49 -41.11 -8.67
C LEU A 1033 -29.60 -42.29 -7.69
N LYS A 1034 -30.76 -42.44 -7.03
CA LYS A 1034 -31.05 -43.56 -6.12
C LYS A 1034 -31.04 -44.92 -6.81
N ALA A 1035 -31.64 -45.02 -8.00
CA ALA A 1035 -31.73 -46.28 -8.74
C ALA A 1035 -30.42 -46.70 -9.41
N SER A 1036 -29.52 -45.74 -9.70
CA SER A 1036 -28.24 -45.98 -10.39
C SER A 1036 -27.00 -45.99 -9.49
N GLY A 1037 -27.14 -45.65 -8.20
CA GLY A 1037 -26.06 -45.74 -7.21
C GLY A 1037 -24.95 -44.71 -7.42
N ASN A 1038 -25.29 -43.42 -7.37
CA ASN A 1038 -24.38 -42.28 -7.57
C ASN A 1038 -23.74 -42.21 -8.97
N ALA A 1039 -24.42 -42.67 -10.02
CA ALA A 1039 -23.99 -42.43 -11.39
C ALA A 1039 -24.12 -40.93 -11.76
N TRP A 1040 -22.99 -40.25 -11.95
CA TRP A 1040 -22.91 -38.81 -12.28
C TRP A 1040 -23.70 -38.38 -13.52
N GLY A 1041 -24.12 -39.32 -14.39
CA GLY A 1041 -24.92 -39.02 -15.58
C GLY A 1041 -26.31 -38.43 -15.31
N CYS A 1042 -26.96 -38.77 -14.19
CA CYS A 1042 -28.39 -38.47 -13.95
C CYS A 1042 -28.77 -36.98 -13.95
N TYR A 1043 -27.84 -36.07 -13.64
CA TYR A 1043 -28.09 -34.61 -13.62
C TYR A 1043 -27.46 -33.86 -14.82
N THR A 1044 -26.90 -34.60 -15.80
CA THR A 1044 -26.37 -34.04 -17.05
C THR A 1044 -27.47 -33.96 -18.12
N ALA A 1045 -27.23 -33.19 -19.20
CA ALA A 1045 -28.28 -32.76 -20.13
C ALA A 1045 -29.00 -33.90 -20.92
N THR A 1046 -28.47 -35.13 -20.89
CA THR A 1046 -28.90 -36.26 -21.73
C THR A 1046 -30.31 -36.80 -21.40
N TYR A 1047 -30.93 -36.41 -20.29
CA TYR A 1047 -32.24 -36.94 -19.86
C TYR A 1047 -33.47 -36.04 -20.10
N ALA A 1048 -33.28 -34.80 -20.57
CA ALA A 1048 -34.39 -33.87 -20.80
C ALA A 1048 -35.41 -34.34 -21.87
N ALA A 1049 -35.02 -35.27 -22.75
CA ALA A 1049 -35.82 -35.74 -23.87
C ALA A 1049 -37.00 -36.69 -23.49
N GLN A 1050 -37.05 -37.22 -22.26
CA GLN A 1050 -38.04 -38.24 -21.87
C GLN A 1050 -39.28 -37.71 -21.12
N CYS A 1051 -39.44 -36.40 -20.92
CA CYS A 1051 -40.57 -35.80 -20.20
C CYS A 1051 -41.19 -34.58 -20.92
N GLY A 1052 -41.44 -34.71 -22.24
CA GLY A 1052 -42.03 -33.62 -23.05
C GLY A 1052 -43.04 -34.13 -24.08
N GLY A 1053 -44.25 -34.46 -23.64
CA GLY A 1053 -45.32 -35.00 -24.48
C GLY A 1053 -45.92 -34.01 -25.49
N GLY A 1054 -45.20 -33.72 -26.58
CA GLY A 1054 -45.77 -33.25 -27.84
C GLY A 1054 -45.91 -31.74 -28.06
N ARG A 1055 -44.85 -31.12 -28.62
CA ARG A 1055 -44.89 -30.32 -29.87
C ARG A 1055 -43.46 -30.17 -30.44
N ARG A 1056 -43.33 -29.75 -31.71
CA ARG A 1056 -42.13 -29.97 -32.54
C ARG A 1056 -41.25 -28.73 -32.75
N SER A 1057 -39.94 -28.92 -32.63
CA SER A 1057 -38.87 -28.37 -33.51
C SER A 1057 -37.55 -29.09 -33.16
N LEU A 1058 -37.01 -29.97 -34.00
CA LEU A 1058 -36.20 -29.72 -35.22
C LEU A 1058 -34.73 -29.30 -34.97
N GLY A 1059 -33.89 -30.28 -34.60
CA GLY A 1059 -32.83 -30.74 -35.52
C GLY A 1059 -31.35 -30.51 -35.13
N VAL A 1060 -30.52 -31.47 -35.55
CA VAL A 1060 -29.04 -31.46 -35.64
C VAL A 1060 -28.31 -31.29 -34.29
N GLU A 1061 -28.09 -32.36 -33.52
CA GLU A 1061 -27.10 -33.46 -33.71
C GLU A 1061 -25.63 -33.06 -33.59
N ALA A 1062 -24.97 -33.63 -32.58
CA ALA A 1062 -23.55 -33.97 -32.60
C ALA A 1062 -23.44 -35.47 -32.27
N GLN A 1063 -22.96 -36.28 -33.22
CA GLN A 1063 -22.74 -37.72 -33.01
C GLN A 1063 -21.26 -38.01 -32.73
N ALA A 1064 -21.00 -38.84 -31.72
CA ALA A 1064 -19.69 -39.45 -31.47
C ALA A 1064 -19.88 -40.90 -31.02
N SER A 1065 -19.46 -41.86 -31.86
CA SER A 1065 -19.55 -43.29 -31.56
C SER A 1065 -18.37 -44.08 -32.14
N THR A 1066 -17.29 -44.13 -31.36
CA THR A 1066 -16.62 -45.34 -30.85
C THR A 1066 -16.37 -46.59 -31.73
N TRP A 1067 -15.32 -47.33 -31.31
CA TRP A 1067 -14.98 -48.76 -31.62
C TRP A 1067 -13.96 -49.09 -32.73
N HIS A 1068 -12.70 -49.16 -32.27
CA HIS A 1068 -11.72 -50.26 -32.46
C HIS A 1068 -11.18 -50.71 -33.85
N VAL A 1069 -9.84 -50.56 -33.97
CA VAL A 1069 -8.85 -51.60 -34.38
C VAL A 1069 -8.81 -52.06 -35.86
N VAL A 1070 -7.74 -51.68 -36.59
CA VAL A 1070 -6.63 -52.57 -37.05
C VAL A 1070 -5.45 -51.74 -37.62
N ARG A 1071 -4.27 -51.90 -36.99
CA ARG A 1071 -2.85 -51.81 -37.48
C ARG A 1071 -2.41 -50.93 -38.68
N ARG A 1072 -1.41 -50.08 -38.36
CA ARG A 1072 -0.12 -49.81 -39.07
C ARG A 1072 -0.10 -48.90 -40.32
N PRO A 1073 1.08 -48.29 -40.64
CA PRO A 1073 2.31 -48.22 -39.83
C PRO A 1073 2.16 -47.30 -38.62
#